data_AF-A0A1G2KPH2-F1
#
_entry.id   AF-A0A1G2KPH2-F1
#
_cell.length_a   1.000
_cell.length_b   1.000
_cell.length_c   1.000
_cell.angle_alpha   90.00
_cell.angle_beta   90.00
_cell.angle_gamma   90.00
#
_symmetry.space_group_name_H-M   'P 1'
#
loop_
_entity.id
_entity.type
_entity.pdbx_description
1 polymer ?
#
loop_
_entity_poly.entity_id
_entity_poly.type
_entity_poly.pdbx_seq_one_letter_code
_entity_poly.pdbx_strand_id
1 'polypeptide(L)'
;MNTKLNGITLALCQMNVIPGRPDLNARYIAGEIEEAAKRTVDIIVFPELSTTGYFIGDMFEDEAFMHDVEIFNRVIRDATRAGIVAIVGTPVGVRNKTGEDGRMRVTNAGVVYAHGRYVDHVAKTLQPNYRMFDDDRHFFSTRKKALEEGRRPQALLRPIALSVRGIEIQLGLMLCEDMWHEAYAMNPARILAARGADMIVNISASPWTWQKNRKRHAIVKTLAGFTHLPLVYVNNTGTQNTGKNIIIFDGASTVYDERGEPVFEVPSYTEGTHDVTIGEGMKPVVPSAPDDTRELYRAVRTAIAEFFAGLPPDRRKVVIGVSGGIDSALATALYTDILGADNVYGINMPTQFNSADSQAVARTVAENLGISYEVRPIQKIVDAIADATGVQKNTLAYENIQARSRMEVLAARAQDIGGVFSANWNKVEAAFGYGTLYGDMAGALAPIGDLVKREVYQLADFMNREVFRLPHIPQYCFDTAPSAELSSDQKDPFDYGRIESRGYHEEMVRAFTEFRRNPEWFLEKYGAGLLEQELMLPAGRLRTLFPTARHFIHDLEKHWRLYHWAYLKRLQGPPIPIVSKRAFGTDLRETLVSAHLTSRYAELRTGLLAKEPERLVVYGGGFNPPAVHHRRIVQQLLDWFCRVAVVPSGNRERKDSLLLVSPADRKEMTMRNFADLPNVVLDTSDLDEGVFTPAWALDEKYKAVYPGVEIWHAVGAEAVAGGAEGKAEIQRLWKKGPEIWRELNFVVISRPGFRVSAADLPPKNEVVEIENFFGASTFIRTLLSTGRESEAQTALFPPVYEYVRERGLYKTT
;
A
#
# COMPACT_ATOMS: atom_id res chain seq x y z
N MET A 1 -39.79 -8.98 23.77
CA MET A 1 -39.73 -7.51 23.86
C MET A 1 -40.11 -7.03 25.25
N ASN A 2 -39.34 -6.09 25.79
CA ASN A 2 -39.69 -5.32 27.00
C ASN A 2 -40.98 -4.53 26.72
N THR A 3 -42.07 -4.83 27.44
CA THR A 3 -43.40 -4.24 27.19
C THR A 3 -43.44 -2.72 27.32
N LYS A 4 -42.49 -2.13 28.07
CA LYS A 4 -42.36 -0.68 28.23
C LYS A 4 -42.02 0.07 26.93
N LEU A 5 -41.35 -0.60 25.99
CA LEU A 5 -40.88 0.04 24.75
C LEU A 5 -41.91 -0.07 23.61
N ASN A 6 -42.96 -0.84 23.80
CA ASN A 6 -43.97 -1.07 22.77
C ASN A 6 -44.69 0.24 22.42
N GLY A 7 -44.73 0.58 21.13
CA GLY A 7 -45.32 1.80 20.60
C GLY A 7 -44.42 3.04 20.66
N ILE A 8 -43.20 2.95 21.20
CA ILE A 8 -42.22 4.04 21.20
C ILE A 8 -41.63 4.20 19.80
N THR A 9 -41.68 5.41 19.26
CA THR A 9 -41.14 5.73 17.93
C THR A 9 -39.81 6.45 18.05
N LEU A 10 -38.79 5.85 17.44
CA LEU A 10 -37.43 6.38 17.34
C LEU A 10 -37.20 7.00 15.97
N ALA A 11 -36.41 8.06 15.89
CA ALA A 11 -35.83 8.57 14.64
C ALA A 11 -34.32 8.37 14.65
N LEU A 12 -33.81 7.64 13.66
CA LEU A 12 -32.38 7.42 13.47
C LEU A 12 -31.87 8.43 12.44
N CYS A 13 -31.14 9.45 12.90
CA CYS A 13 -30.58 10.47 12.01
C CYS A 13 -29.21 10.02 11.49
N GLN A 14 -29.19 9.48 10.28
CA GLN A 14 -27.96 9.14 9.56
C GLN A 14 -27.50 10.37 8.76
N MET A 15 -26.89 11.33 9.45
CA MET A 15 -26.47 12.60 8.83
C MET A 15 -25.06 12.53 8.22
N ASN A 16 -24.79 13.37 7.24
CA ASN A 16 -23.43 13.69 6.81
C ASN A 16 -22.86 14.77 7.73
N VAL A 17 -21.86 14.41 8.54
CA VAL A 17 -21.29 15.33 9.53
C VAL A 17 -20.21 16.16 8.86
N ILE A 18 -20.37 17.49 8.85
CA ILE A 18 -19.41 18.42 8.26
C ILE A 18 -18.30 18.71 9.29
N PRO A 19 -17.06 18.23 9.11
CA PRO A 19 -16.02 18.38 10.13
C PRO A 19 -15.65 19.85 10.37
N GLY A 20 -15.52 20.23 11.64
CA GLY A 20 -15.12 21.57 12.07
C GLY A 20 -16.21 22.64 11.91
N ARG A 21 -17.46 22.26 11.57
CA ARG A 21 -18.57 23.19 11.32
C ARG A 21 -19.75 23.00 12.27
N PRO A 22 -19.57 23.29 13.59
CA PRO A 22 -20.65 23.16 14.57
C PRO A 22 -21.85 24.05 14.29
N ASP A 23 -21.64 25.16 13.58
CA ASP A 23 -22.72 26.05 13.14
C ASP A 23 -23.66 25.38 12.13
N LEU A 24 -23.12 24.64 11.15
CA LEU A 24 -23.92 23.96 10.14
C LEU A 24 -24.56 22.70 10.70
N ASN A 25 -23.77 21.88 11.40
CA ASN A 25 -24.26 20.62 11.96
C ASN A 25 -25.36 20.86 12.99
N ALA A 26 -25.22 21.86 13.88
CA ALA A 26 -26.25 22.15 14.87
C ALA A 26 -27.55 22.67 14.26
N ARG A 27 -27.49 23.47 13.18
CA ARG A 27 -28.69 23.91 12.45
C ARG A 27 -29.41 22.72 11.81
N TYR A 28 -28.66 21.81 11.20
CA TYR A 28 -29.22 20.57 10.63
C TYR A 28 -29.87 19.71 11.73
N ILE A 29 -29.15 19.45 12.83
CA ILE A 29 -29.65 18.69 13.98
C ILE A 29 -30.93 19.32 14.56
N ALA A 30 -30.94 20.64 14.77
CA ALA A 30 -32.11 21.36 15.27
C ALA A 30 -33.30 21.25 14.32
N GLY A 31 -33.09 21.38 13.01
CA GLY A 31 -34.12 21.19 12.00
C GLY A 31 -34.71 19.77 12.02
N GLU A 32 -33.86 18.75 12.09
CA GLU A 32 -34.32 17.36 12.17
C GLU A 32 -35.08 17.04 13.46
N ILE A 33 -34.70 17.66 14.59
CA ILE A 33 -35.46 17.58 15.85
C ILE A 33 -36.87 18.15 15.66
N GLU A 34 -36.99 19.32 15.04
CA GLU A 34 -38.28 19.98 14.80
C GLU A 34 -39.15 19.20 13.81
N GLU A 35 -38.58 18.68 12.73
CA GLU A 35 -39.30 17.85 11.75
C GLU A 35 -39.74 16.51 12.34
N ALA A 36 -38.88 15.83 13.11
CA ALA A 36 -39.25 14.59 13.77
C ALA A 36 -40.39 14.79 14.79
N ALA A 37 -40.39 15.91 15.52
CA ALA A 37 -41.48 16.26 16.43
C ALA A 37 -42.82 16.42 15.71
N LYS A 38 -42.85 17.01 14.50
CA LYS A 38 -44.07 17.10 13.66
C LYS A 38 -44.61 15.73 13.24
N ARG A 39 -43.72 14.74 13.11
CA ARG A 39 -44.07 13.34 12.81
C ARG A 39 -44.42 12.52 14.06
N THR A 40 -44.56 13.16 15.22
CA THR A 40 -44.89 12.51 16.52
C THR A 40 -43.87 11.47 16.97
N VAL A 41 -42.61 11.64 16.58
CA VAL A 41 -41.48 10.84 17.06
C VAL A 41 -41.22 11.14 18.54
N ASP A 42 -40.89 10.12 19.30
CA ASP A 42 -40.65 10.22 20.74
C ASP A 42 -39.19 10.52 21.09
N ILE A 43 -38.25 9.83 20.41
CA ILE A 43 -36.81 9.96 20.62
C ILE A 43 -36.11 10.07 19.28
N ILE A 44 -35.30 11.10 19.08
CA ILE A 44 -34.38 11.22 17.94
C ILE A 44 -32.94 11.00 18.39
N VAL A 45 -32.18 10.25 17.60
CA VAL A 45 -30.81 9.83 17.90
C VAL A 45 -29.87 10.28 16.80
N PHE A 46 -28.78 10.94 17.20
CA PHE A 46 -27.74 11.43 16.30
C PHE A 46 -26.42 10.70 16.48
N PRO A 47 -25.52 10.72 15.49
CA PRO A 47 -24.21 10.08 15.57
C PRO A 47 -23.29 10.65 16.66
N GLU A 48 -22.22 9.92 16.94
CA GLU A 48 -21.14 10.36 17.82
C GLU A 48 -20.44 11.60 17.26
N LEU A 49 -20.15 12.59 18.12
CA LEU A 49 -19.55 13.88 17.74
C LEU A 49 -20.22 14.52 16.50
N SER A 50 -21.52 14.34 16.35
CA SER A 50 -22.32 14.87 15.24
C SER A 50 -22.31 16.39 15.17
N THR A 51 -22.05 17.08 16.28
CA THR A 51 -21.93 18.53 16.29
C THR A 51 -20.62 19.02 15.67
N THR A 52 -19.51 18.33 15.85
CA THR A 52 -18.18 18.82 15.42
C THR A 52 -17.56 18.06 14.26
N GLY A 53 -17.95 16.80 14.05
CA GLY A 53 -17.09 15.84 13.38
C GLY A 53 -16.09 15.22 14.35
N TYR A 54 -15.59 14.04 13.96
CA TYR A 54 -14.70 13.21 14.77
C TYR A 54 -13.23 13.54 14.49
N PHE A 55 -12.87 13.65 13.21
CA PHE A 55 -11.50 13.85 12.75
C PHE A 55 -11.25 15.33 12.44
N ILE A 56 -11.18 16.15 13.50
CA ILE A 56 -10.83 17.58 13.43
C ILE A 56 -9.47 17.91 14.08
N GLY A 57 -8.74 16.89 14.53
CA GLY A 57 -7.40 17.01 15.11
C GLY A 57 -7.35 17.95 16.31
N ASP A 58 -6.33 18.80 16.35
CA ASP A 58 -6.08 19.71 17.48
C ASP A 58 -7.10 20.88 17.56
N MET A 59 -8.13 20.95 16.69
CA MET A 59 -9.24 21.90 16.87
C MET A 59 -9.97 21.70 18.21
N PHE A 60 -9.93 20.51 18.80
CA PHE A 60 -10.46 20.28 20.15
C PHE A 60 -9.67 21.02 21.25
N GLU A 61 -8.43 21.44 20.97
CA GLU A 61 -7.60 22.22 21.89
C GLU A 61 -7.94 23.72 21.87
N ASP A 62 -8.69 24.18 20.86
CA ASP A 62 -9.09 25.58 20.72
C ASP A 62 -10.30 25.89 21.62
N GLU A 63 -10.06 26.66 22.69
CA GLU A 63 -11.10 27.05 23.64
C GLU A 63 -12.20 27.92 23.02
N ALA A 64 -11.88 28.74 22.00
CA ALA A 64 -12.87 29.56 21.30
C ALA A 64 -13.77 28.67 20.44
N PHE A 65 -13.20 27.70 19.74
CA PHE A 65 -13.98 26.69 19.01
C PHE A 65 -14.88 25.89 19.96
N MET A 66 -14.36 25.44 21.10
CA MET A 66 -15.16 24.73 22.10
C MET A 66 -16.26 25.61 22.72
N HIS A 67 -16.04 26.92 22.85
CA HIS A 67 -17.09 27.86 23.24
C HIS A 67 -18.20 27.97 22.20
N ASP A 68 -17.86 27.99 20.91
CA ASP A 68 -18.86 27.95 19.82
C ASP A 68 -19.68 26.65 19.88
N VAL A 69 -19.04 25.51 20.12
CA VAL A 69 -19.76 24.24 20.31
C VAL A 69 -20.76 24.33 21.47
N GLU A 70 -20.37 24.92 22.61
CA GLU A 70 -21.29 25.16 23.73
C GLU A 70 -22.48 26.07 23.34
N ILE A 71 -22.25 27.10 22.52
CA ILE A 71 -23.30 27.99 22.00
C ILE A 71 -24.28 27.19 21.13
N PHE A 72 -23.78 26.44 20.16
CA PHE A 72 -24.60 25.68 19.22
C PHE A 72 -25.31 24.49 19.87
N ASN A 73 -24.73 23.89 20.91
CA ASN A 73 -25.42 22.90 21.75
C ASN A 73 -26.66 23.48 22.46
N ARG A 74 -26.67 24.78 22.78
CA ARG A 74 -27.88 25.43 23.31
C ARG A 74 -28.98 25.57 22.26
N VAL A 75 -28.62 25.76 20.98
CA VAL A 75 -29.59 25.77 19.87
C VAL A 75 -30.25 24.41 19.73
N ILE A 76 -29.46 23.34 19.72
CA ILE A 76 -29.94 21.95 19.66
C ILE A 76 -30.85 21.64 20.85
N ARG A 77 -30.42 22.00 22.07
CA ARG A 77 -31.24 21.85 23.27
C ARG A 77 -32.58 22.56 23.10
N ASP A 78 -32.58 23.82 22.65
CA ASP A 78 -33.79 24.63 22.56
C ASP A 78 -34.78 24.08 21.53
N ALA A 79 -34.33 23.45 20.45
CA ALA A 79 -35.18 22.76 19.47
C ALA A 79 -36.03 21.63 20.11
N THR A 80 -35.53 20.98 21.17
CA THR A 80 -36.28 19.93 21.89
C THR A 80 -37.51 20.46 22.66
N ARG A 81 -37.72 21.79 22.72
CA ARG A 81 -39.00 22.37 23.20
C ARG A 81 -40.20 21.92 22.37
N ALA A 82 -39.97 21.39 21.17
CA ALA A 82 -40.98 20.75 20.33
C ALA A 82 -41.60 19.47 20.94
N GLY A 83 -41.12 19.00 22.10
CA GLY A 83 -41.74 17.89 22.84
C GLY A 83 -41.12 16.52 22.56
N ILE A 84 -39.89 16.48 22.06
CA ILE A 84 -39.15 15.27 21.70
C ILE A 84 -37.88 15.13 22.56
N VAL A 85 -37.45 13.90 22.81
CA VAL A 85 -36.14 13.61 23.42
C VAL A 85 -35.07 13.52 22.32
N ALA A 86 -33.95 14.21 22.47
CA ALA A 86 -32.82 14.13 21.54
C ALA A 86 -31.58 13.56 22.23
N ILE A 87 -30.95 12.57 21.60
CA ILE A 87 -29.65 12.00 21.99
C ILE A 87 -28.60 12.47 21.00
N VAL A 88 -27.66 13.30 21.45
CA VAL A 88 -26.73 14.03 20.58
C VAL A 88 -25.29 13.75 20.97
N GLY A 89 -24.48 13.31 20.01
CA GLY A 89 -23.03 13.20 20.19
C GLY A 89 -22.33 14.55 20.07
N THR A 90 -21.66 15.00 21.11
CA THR A 90 -20.95 16.30 21.13
C THR A 90 -19.77 16.24 22.09
N PRO A 91 -18.67 16.98 21.83
CA PRO A 91 -17.67 17.16 22.87
C PRO A 91 -18.23 18.08 23.97
N VAL A 92 -17.80 17.85 25.22
CA VAL A 92 -18.16 18.64 26.40
C VAL A 92 -16.89 19.12 27.07
N GLY A 93 -16.70 20.45 27.12
CA GLY A 93 -15.59 21.10 27.81
C GLY A 93 -15.87 21.33 29.30
N VAL A 94 -14.83 21.25 30.13
CA VAL A 94 -14.89 21.53 31.58
C VAL A 94 -13.87 22.62 31.92
N ARG A 95 -14.29 23.88 31.85
CA ARG A 95 -13.42 25.07 31.97
C ARG A 95 -12.53 25.11 33.22
N ASN A 96 -13.01 24.57 34.35
CA ASN A 96 -12.28 24.58 35.63
C ASN A 96 -11.47 23.30 35.88
N LYS A 97 -11.28 22.47 34.86
CA LYS A 97 -10.50 21.23 34.95
C LYS A 97 -9.55 21.15 33.77
N THR A 98 -8.41 20.56 34.04
CA THR A 98 -7.35 20.36 33.05
C THR A 98 -7.36 18.91 32.56
N GLY A 99 -7.10 18.72 31.27
CA GLY A 99 -6.77 17.42 30.67
C GLY A 99 -5.37 16.95 31.06
N GLU A 100 -4.95 15.81 30.53
CA GLU A 100 -3.61 15.24 30.77
C GLU A 100 -2.51 15.95 29.96
N ASP A 101 -2.90 16.82 29.02
CA ASP A 101 -2.03 17.63 28.18
C ASP A 101 -1.83 19.06 28.70
N GLY A 102 -2.44 19.40 29.85
CA GLY A 102 -2.35 20.74 30.44
C GLY A 102 -3.40 21.76 29.94
N ARG A 103 -4.32 21.36 29.04
CA ARG A 103 -5.35 22.26 28.46
C ARG A 103 -6.73 22.03 29.06
N MET A 104 -7.74 22.80 28.63
CA MET A 104 -9.12 22.60 29.06
C MET A 104 -9.53 21.13 28.87
N ARG A 105 -10.09 20.52 29.90
CA ARG A 105 -10.57 19.14 29.82
C ARG A 105 -11.76 19.07 28.84
N VAL A 106 -11.63 18.26 27.81
CA VAL A 106 -12.71 17.94 26.87
C VAL A 106 -13.05 16.46 26.97
N THR A 107 -14.33 16.12 26.81
CA THR A 107 -14.82 14.74 26.82
C THR A 107 -15.69 14.50 25.59
N ASN A 108 -15.50 13.39 24.89
CA ASN A 108 -16.45 12.90 23.89
C ASN A 108 -17.67 12.33 24.61
N ALA A 109 -18.84 12.93 24.40
CA ALA A 109 -20.04 12.62 25.16
C ALA A 109 -21.29 12.43 24.30
N GLY A 110 -22.18 11.55 24.77
CA GLY A 110 -23.56 11.49 24.33
C GLY A 110 -24.41 12.27 25.32
N VAL A 111 -25.04 13.36 24.87
CA VAL A 111 -25.84 14.27 25.68
C VAL A 111 -27.32 14.06 25.37
N VAL A 112 -28.15 14.03 26.41
CA VAL A 112 -29.60 13.93 26.29
C VAL A 112 -30.26 15.28 26.57
N TYR A 113 -31.05 15.73 25.61
CA TYR A 113 -31.88 16.93 25.72
C TYR A 113 -33.37 16.56 25.65
N ALA A 114 -34.20 17.22 26.46
CA ALA A 114 -35.65 17.08 26.40
C ALA A 114 -36.32 18.36 26.88
N HIS A 115 -37.41 18.78 26.21
CA HIS A 115 -38.22 19.93 26.59
C HIS A 115 -37.41 21.23 26.80
N GLY A 116 -36.39 21.46 25.97
CA GLY A 116 -35.52 22.65 26.08
C GLY A 116 -34.53 22.59 27.23
N ARG A 117 -34.31 21.42 27.85
CA ARG A 117 -33.44 21.23 29.01
C ARG A 117 -32.38 20.18 28.73
N TYR A 118 -31.22 20.39 29.37
CA TYR A 118 -30.22 19.35 29.54
C TYR A 118 -30.73 18.34 30.57
N VAL A 119 -30.79 17.07 30.20
CA VAL A 119 -31.23 15.97 31.08
C VAL A 119 -30.01 15.34 31.74
N ASP A 120 -29.12 14.75 30.94
CA ASP A 120 -27.91 14.09 31.41
C ASP A 120 -26.90 13.89 30.26
N HIS A 121 -25.69 13.40 30.55
CA HIS A 121 -24.76 12.95 29.53
C HIS A 121 -23.93 11.75 30.00
N VAL A 122 -23.42 10.98 29.04
CA VAL A 122 -22.44 9.92 29.26
C VAL A 122 -21.16 10.26 28.50
N ALA A 123 -20.04 10.23 29.22
CA ALA A 123 -18.71 10.30 28.65
C ALA A 123 -18.32 8.95 28.06
N LYS A 124 -17.71 8.94 26.86
CA LYS A 124 -17.19 7.72 26.24
C LYS A 124 -16.27 6.97 27.19
N THR A 125 -16.47 5.65 27.31
CA THR A 125 -15.78 4.85 28.32
C THR A 125 -14.52 4.22 27.75
N LEU A 126 -14.66 3.53 26.64
CA LEU A 126 -13.60 2.87 25.90
C LEU A 126 -13.18 3.81 24.76
N GLN A 127 -11.97 4.32 24.85
CA GLN A 127 -11.40 5.23 23.86
C GLN A 127 -10.48 4.44 22.92
N PRO A 128 -10.77 4.39 21.61
CA PRO A 128 -9.86 3.79 20.65
C PRO A 128 -8.63 4.68 20.50
N ASN A 129 -7.45 4.07 20.64
CA ASN A 129 -6.15 4.73 20.51
C ASN A 129 -5.24 3.88 19.60
N TYR A 130 -5.76 3.57 18.41
CA TYR A 130 -5.13 2.70 17.42
C TYR A 130 -5.60 3.07 16.02
N ARG A 131 -4.81 2.71 15.00
CA ARG A 131 -5.11 3.03 13.59
C ARG A 131 -5.25 4.56 13.43
N MET A 132 -6.35 5.02 12.83
CA MET A 132 -6.68 6.44 12.66
C MET A 132 -7.18 7.14 13.94
N PHE A 133 -7.50 6.39 15.01
CA PHE A 133 -8.05 6.97 16.24
C PHE A 133 -6.96 7.35 17.25
N ASP A 134 -7.10 8.53 17.85
CA ASP A 134 -6.28 9.07 18.95
C ASP A 134 -7.16 9.66 20.06
N ASP A 135 -8.24 9.00 20.46
CA ASP A 135 -9.20 9.59 21.39
C ASP A 135 -8.56 10.01 22.73
N ASP A 136 -7.60 9.23 23.22
CA ASP A 136 -6.90 9.52 24.48
C ASP A 136 -6.05 10.79 24.41
N ARG A 137 -5.66 11.25 23.21
CA ARG A 137 -4.96 12.52 22.99
C ARG A 137 -5.87 13.72 23.26
N HIS A 138 -7.14 13.62 22.86
CA HIS A 138 -8.07 14.76 22.84
C HIS A 138 -9.10 14.74 23.97
N PHE A 139 -9.44 13.57 24.50
CA PHE A 139 -10.62 13.39 25.34
C PHE A 139 -10.34 12.69 26.67
N PHE A 140 -11.05 13.13 27.69
CA PHE A 140 -11.03 12.56 29.04
C PHE A 140 -12.20 11.57 29.23
N SER A 141 -11.92 10.27 29.30
CA SER A 141 -12.94 9.21 29.42
C SER A 141 -13.51 9.02 30.82
N THR A 142 -14.61 8.28 30.89
CA THR A 142 -15.16 7.72 32.13
C THR A 142 -14.12 6.91 32.93
N ARG A 143 -13.20 6.21 32.27
CA ARG A 143 -12.11 5.47 32.95
C ARG A 143 -11.15 6.42 33.67
N LYS A 144 -10.70 7.48 33.00
CA LYS A 144 -9.82 8.50 33.59
C LYS A 144 -10.52 9.23 34.74
N LYS A 145 -11.79 9.59 34.56
CA LYS A 145 -12.61 10.20 35.63
C LYS A 145 -12.75 9.30 36.86
N ALA A 146 -13.02 8.01 36.67
CA ALA A 146 -13.13 7.08 37.78
C ALA A 146 -11.80 6.95 38.56
N LEU A 147 -10.68 6.91 37.85
CA LEU A 147 -9.35 6.91 38.47
C LEU A 147 -9.10 8.17 39.30
N GLU A 148 -9.42 9.36 38.76
CA GLU A 148 -9.33 10.64 39.49
C GLU A 148 -10.20 10.64 40.76
N GLU A 149 -11.41 10.05 40.70
CA GLU A 149 -12.33 9.96 41.85
C GLU A 149 -11.99 8.83 42.84
N GLY A 150 -10.94 8.01 42.58
CA GLY A 150 -10.62 6.84 43.41
C GLY A 150 -11.69 5.74 43.35
N ARG A 151 -12.43 5.65 42.24
CA ARG A 151 -13.56 4.74 42.04
C ARG A 151 -13.27 3.76 40.91
N ARG A 152 -14.01 2.64 40.89
CA ARG A 152 -14.01 1.73 39.73
C ARG A 152 -14.85 2.33 38.60
N PRO A 153 -14.45 2.24 37.32
CA PRO A 153 -15.22 2.88 36.23
C PRO A 153 -16.65 2.37 36.11
N GLN A 154 -16.91 1.11 36.48
CA GLN A 154 -18.26 0.56 36.55
C GLN A 154 -19.16 1.39 37.46
N ALA A 155 -18.65 2.04 38.51
CA ALA A 155 -19.44 2.89 39.42
C ALA A 155 -20.02 4.15 38.75
N LEU A 156 -19.48 4.57 37.60
CA LEU A 156 -19.92 5.76 36.87
C LEU A 156 -20.90 5.44 35.72
N LEU A 157 -20.98 4.20 35.27
CA LEU A 157 -21.86 3.78 34.17
C LEU A 157 -23.28 3.51 34.65
N ARG A 158 -24.23 4.41 34.42
CA ARG A 158 -25.63 4.21 34.80
C ARG A 158 -26.57 4.51 33.64
N PRO A 159 -27.74 3.85 33.56
CA PRO A 159 -28.79 4.28 32.65
C PRO A 159 -29.25 5.71 32.96
N ILE A 160 -29.75 6.40 31.93
CA ILE A 160 -30.38 7.72 32.02
C ILE A 160 -31.88 7.50 32.07
N ALA A 161 -32.54 8.01 33.12
CA ALA A 161 -34.01 7.93 33.23
C ALA A 161 -34.66 8.95 32.28
N LEU A 162 -35.55 8.47 31.42
CA LEU A 162 -36.33 9.27 30.48
C LEU A 162 -37.82 9.10 30.78
N SER A 163 -38.59 10.19 30.67
CA SER A 163 -40.06 10.11 30.67
C SER A 163 -40.56 10.33 29.24
N VAL A 164 -41.12 9.28 28.64
CA VAL A 164 -41.62 9.29 27.26
C VAL A 164 -43.07 8.83 27.28
N ARG A 165 -44.00 9.67 26.83
CA ARG A 165 -45.45 9.41 26.92
C ARG A 165 -45.94 9.01 28.32
N GLY A 166 -45.30 9.53 29.37
CA GLY A 166 -45.60 9.18 30.77
C GLY A 166 -45.05 7.82 31.22
N ILE A 167 -44.33 7.10 30.37
CA ILE A 167 -43.62 5.86 30.68
C ILE A 167 -42.18 6.20 31.06
N GLU A 168 -41.70 5.65 32.17
CA GLU A 168 -40.31 5.77 32.58
C GLU A 168 -39.44 4.70 31.89
N ILE A 169 -38.44 5.14 31.14
CA ILE A 169 -37.52 4.30 30.37
C ILE A 169 -36.09 4.55 30.88
N GLN A 170 -35.38 3.46 31.20
CA GLN A 170 -33.97 3.50 31.57
C GLN A 170 -33.08 3.32 30.34
N LEU A 171 -32.53 4.41 29.81
CA LEU A 171 -31.70 4.39 28.61
C LEU A 171 -30.24 4.04 28.94
N GLY A 172 -29.74 2.91 28.43
CA GLY A 172 -28.30 2.64 28.39
C GLY A 172 -27.63 3.33 27.21
N LEU A 173 -26.89 4.42 27.44
CA LEU A 173 -26.19 5.14 26.37
C LEU A 173 -24.72 4.70 26.28
N MET A 174 -24.29 4.33 25.08
CA MET A 174 -22.92 3.95 24.73
C MET A 174 -22.44 4.72 23.52
N LEU A 175 -21.11 4.88 23.41
CA LEU A 175 -20.48 5.58 22.30
C LEU A 175 -19.51 4.64 21.56
N CYS A 176 -19.85 4.33 20.30
CA CYS A 176 -19.03 3.62 19.31
C CYS A 176 -18.21 2.45 19.86
N GLU A 177 -16.94 2.70 20.22
CA GLU A 177 -15.99 1.71 20.73
C GLU A 177 -16.50 0.98 22.00
N ASP A 178 -17.40 1.61 22.77
CA ASP A 178 -18.03 1.00 23.95
C ASP A 178 -18.73 -0.34 23.66
N MET A 179 -19.17 -0.57 22.41
CA MET A 179 -19.78 -1.84 22.00
C MET A 179 -18.75 -2.96 21.73
N TRP A 180 -17.48 -2.63 21.44
CA TRP A 180 -16.42 -3.55 21.01
C TRP A 180 -15.68 -4.18 22.21
N HIS A 181 -16.43 -4.74 23.14
CA HIS A 181 -15.94 -5.16 24.45
C HIS A 181 -14.91 -6.32 24.46
N GLU A 182 -14.81 -7.13 23.40
CA GLU A 182 -14.02 -8.38 23.41
C GLU A 182 -12.52 -8.16 23.72
N ALA A 183 -11.97 -7.00 23.32
CA ALA A 183 -10.58 -6.64 23.56
C ALA A 183 -10.34 -5.86 24.87
N TYR A 184 -11.39 -5.65 25.68
CA TYR A 184 -11.34 -4.83 26.89
C TYR A 184 -11.68 -5.62 28.15
N ALA A 185 -11.07 -5.25 29.27
CA ALA A 185 -11.38 -5.83 30.58
C ALA A 185 -12.77 -5.43 31.13
N MET A 186 -13.52 -4.61 30.39
CA MET A 186 -14.82 -4.07 30.79
C MET A 186 -15.80 -4.16 29.63
N ASN A 187 -17.06 -4.45 29.96
CA ASN A 187 -18.16 -4.47 29.02
C ASN A 187 -19.23 -3.45 29.45
N PRO A 188 -19.25 -2.23 28.88
CA PRO A 188 -20.23 -1.19 29.21
C PRO A 188 -21.68 -1.66 29.04
N ALA A 189 -21.99 -2.38 27.96
CA ALA A 189 -23.34 -2.88 27.68
C ALA A 189 -23.86 -3.80 28.79
N ARG A 190 -23.04 -4.75 29.25
CA ARG A 190 -23.39 -5.67 30.34
C ARG A 190 -23.62 -4.93 31.66
N ILE A 191 -22.83 -3.89 31.94
CA ILE A 191 -22.95 -3.09 33.17
C ILE A 191 -24.24 -2.27 33.15
N LEU A 192 -24.56 -1.65 32.01
CA LEU A 192 -25.80 -0.89 31.84
C LEU A 192 -27.03 -1.80 31.97
N ALA A 193 -27.00 -2.97 31.34
CA ALA A 193 -28.07 -3.97 31.47
C ALA A 193 -28.24 -4.44 32.93
N ALA A 194 -27.15 -4.76 33.63
CA ALA A 194 -27.18 -5.14 35.04
C ALA A 194 -27.68 -4.02 35.98
N ARG A 195 -27.68 -2.76 35.51
CA ARG A 195 -28.22 -1.61 36.23
C ARG A 195 -29.64 -1.23 35.81
N GLY A 196 -30.32 -2.14 35.10
CA GLY A 196 -31.73 -1.99 34.78
C GLY A 196 -32.02 -1.13 33.56
N ALA A 197 -31.08 -1.02 32.60
CA ALA A 197 -31.40 -0.44 31.30
C ALA A 197 -32.55 -1.22 30.63
N ASP A 198 -33.50 -0.49 30.05
CA ASP A 198 -34.62 -1.04 29.28
C ASP A 198 -34.24 -1.22 27.79
N MET A 199 -33.35 -0.35 27.27
CA MET A 199 -32.77 -0.43 25.94
C MET A 199 -31.32 0.08 25.94
N ILE A 200 -30.56 -0.26 24.90
CA ILE A 200 -29.23 0.31 24.66
C ILE A 200 -29.25 1.17 23.39
N VAL A 201 -28.73 2.40 23.46
CA VAL A 201 -28.44 3.24 22.29
C VAL A 201 -26.93 3.38 22.16
N ASN A 202 -26.40 3.07 20.99
CA ASN A 202 -25.00 3.25 20.64
C ASN A 202 -24.89 4.29 19.51
N ILE A 203 -24.46 5.51 19.87
CA ILE A 203 -24.15 6.55 18.88
C ILE A 203 -22.72 6.35 18.38
N SER A 204 -22.49 6.45 17.08
CA SER A 204 -21.22 6.04 16.47
C SER A 204 -20.73 6.99 15.39
N ALA A 205 -19.40 7.08 15.29
CA ALA A 205 -18.69 7.45 14.08
C ALA A 205 -17.78 6.27 13.72
N SER A 206 -18.38 5.22 13.17
CA SER A 206 -17.71 3.97 12.82
C SER A 206 -17.35 3.97 11.35
N PRO A 207 -16.06 4.00 10.98
CA PRO A 207 -15.64 3.99 9.60
C PRO A 207 -15.98 2.67 8.90
N TRP A 208 -16.26 2.77 7.61
CA TRP A 208 -16.35 1.63 6.72
C TRP A 208 -14.97 0.99 6.55
N THR A 209 -14.96 -0.33 6.54
CA THR A 209 -13.86 -1.15 6.02
C THR A 209 -14.50 -2.39 5.40
N TRP A 210 -13.73 -3.15 4.63
CA TRP A 210 -14.14 -4.46 4.15
C TRP A 210 -14.93 -5.30 5.18
N GLN A 211 -16.16 -5.70 4.82
CA GLN A 211 -17.08 -6.52 5.61
C GLN A 211 -17.42 -6.00 7.02
N LYS A 212 -17.27 -4.68 7.25
CA LYS A 212 -17.49 -4.08 8.58
C LYS A 212 -18.92 -4.26 9.09
N ASN A 213 -19.95 -4.15 8.25
CA ASN A 213 -21.35 -4.34 8.66
C ASN A 213 -21.62 -5.74 9.20
N ARG A 214 -21.11 -6.78 8.52
CA ARG A 214 -21.22 -8.16 9.02
C ARG A 214 -20.58 -8.31 10.40
N LYS A 215 -19.44 -7.65 10.63
CA LYS A 215 -18.79 -7.62 11.94
C LYS A 215 -19.61 -6.85 12.99
N ARG A 216 -20.24 -5.73 12.62
CA ARG A 216 -21.13 -4.96 13.52
C ARG A 216 -22.32 -5.83 13.97
N HIS A 217 -23.01 -6.50 13.05
CA HIS A 217 -24.12 -7.41 13.40
C HIS A 217 -23.65 -8.55 14.32
N ALA A 218 -22.52 -9.19 14.01
CA ALA A 218 -21.98 -10.26 14.84
C ALA A 218 -21.70 -9.81 16.29
N ILE A 219 -21.16 -8.60 16.46
CA ILE A 219 -20.88 -8.04 17.79
C ILE A 219 -22.17 -7.73 18.54
N VAL A 220 -23.15 -7.11 17.89
CA VAL A 220 -24.43 -6.81 18.53
C VAL A 220 -25.16 -8.09 18.93
N LYS A 221 -25.11 -9.14 18.09
CA LYS A 221 -25.62 -10.48 18.44
C LYS A 221 -24.94 -11.06 19.68
N THR A 222 -23.62 -10.94 19.79
CA THR A 222 -22.88 -11.33 21.00
C THR A 222 -23.34 -10.51 22.22
N LEU A 223 -23.49 -9.18 22.08
CA LEU A 223 -23.95 -8.30 23.16
C LEU A 223 -25.36 -8.70 23.65
N ALA A 224 -26.29 -8.89 22.72
CA ALA A 224 -27.67 -9.27 23.02
C ALA A 224 -27.77 -10.61 23.76
N GLY A 225 -26.84 -11.54 23.50
CA GLY A 225 -26.76 -12.84 24.17
C GLY A 225 -26.61 -12.77 25.70
N PHE A 226 -26.17 -11.65 26.27
CA PHE A 226 -26.09 -11.45 27.72
C PHE A 226 -26.75 -10.18 28.24
N THR A 227 -27.09 -9.20 27.39
CA THR A 227 -27.91 -8.06 27.82
C THR A 227 -29.40 -8.39 27.76
N HIS A 228 -29.83 -9.18 26.77
CA HIS A 228 -31.25 -9.43 26.45
C HIS A 228 -32.06 -8.14 26.24
N LEU A 229 -31.40 -7.08 25.79
CA LEU A 229 -32.00 -5.76 25.53
C LEU A 229 -31.98 -5.45 24.04
N PRO A 230 -33.00 -4.76 23.50
CA PRO A 230 -32.91 -4.18 22.17
C PRO A 230 -31.79 -3.14 22.11
N LEU A 231 -31.15 -3.03 20.94
CA LEU A 231 -30.04 -2.11 20.70
C LEU A 231 -30.32 -1.24 19.48
N VAL A 232 -30.13 0.07 19.63
CA VAL A 232 -30.25 1.07 18.56
C VAL A 232 -28.86 1.57 18.23
N TYR A 233 -28.44 1.37 16.99
CA TYR A 233 -27.13 1.79 16.46
C TYR A 233 -27.32 2.94 15.47
N VAL A 234 -26.76 4.11 15.75
CA VAL A 234 -26.82 5.26 14.83
C VAL A 234 -25.42 5.70 14.46
N ASN A 235 -25.13 5.74 13.16
CA ASN A 235 -23.84 6.09 12.60
C ASN A 235 -23.98 7.24 11.60
N ASN A 236 -22.94 8.05 11.45
CA ASN A 236 -22.91 9.06 10.38
C ASN A 236 -22.65 8.42 9.02
N THR A 237 -22.88 9.20 7.96
CA THR A 237 -22.44 8.86 6.59
C THR A 237 -21.51 9.94 6.04
N GLY A 238 -20.98 9.71 4.84
CA GLY A 238 -20.03 10.61 4.18
C GLY A 238 -18.59 10.33 4.54
N THR A 239 -17.76 11.37 4.65
CA THR A 239 -16.31 11.27 4.85
C THR A 239 -15.79 12.29 5.84
N GLN A 240 -14.66 11.94 6.45
CA GLN A 240 -13.82 12.86 7.20
C GLN A 240 -12.35 12.53 6.89
N ASN A 241 -11.38 13.30 7.38
CA ASN A 241 -9.99 13.02 7.04
C ASN A 241 -9.00 13.41 8.14
N THR A 242 -7.82 12.80 8.08
CA THR A 242 -6.66 13.09 8.95
C THR A 242 -5.53 13.76 8.16
N GLY A 243 -5.87 14.46 7.08
CA GLY A 243 -4.92 14.99 6.10
C GLY A 243 -4.35 13.91 5.17
N LYS A 244 -3.81 12.80 5.68
CA LYS A 244 -3.24 11.71 4.85
C LYS A 244 -4.24 10.63 4.44
N ASN A 245 -5.32 10.48 5.17
CA ASN A 245 -6.33 9.49 4.88
C ASN A 245 -7.71 10.12 4.79
N ILE A 246 -8.47 9.72 3.77
CA ILE A 246 -9.91 9.99 3.67
C ILE A 246 -10.63 8.78 4.27
N ILE A 247 -11.38 9.03 5.32
CA ILE A 247 -12.07 8.05 6.15
C ILE A 247 -13.54 8.06 5.74
N ILE A 248 -14.05 6.91 5.33
CA ILE A 248 -15.41 6.76 4.80
C ILE A 248 -16.32 6.25 5.92
N PHE A 249 -17.54 6.77 5.97
CA PHE A 249 -18.60 6.33 6.87
C PHE A 249 -19.80 5.86 6.05
N ASP A 250 -20.15 4.60 6.20
CA ASP A 250 -21.21 3.96 5.42
C ASP A 250 -22.61 4.17 6.01
N GLY A 251 -22.72 4.73 7.23
CA GLY A 251 -23.97 4.77 7.94
C GLY A 251 -24.37 3.36 8.39
N ALA A 252 -25.37 2.77 7.71
CA ALA A 252 -26.00 1.51 8.08
C ALA A 252 -26.55 1.53 9.51
N SER A 253 -27.19 2.64 9.88
CA SER A 253 -27.86 2.77 11.18
C SER A 253 -28.92 1.66 11.32
N THR A 254 -28.93 0.95 12.45
CA THR A 254 -29.65 -0.32 12.59
C THR A 254 -30.34 -0.40 13.95
N VAL A 255 -31.55 -0.95 13.97
CA VAL A 255 -32.24 -1.38 15.19
C VAL A 255 -32.18 -2.90 15.28
N TYR A 256 -31.80 -3.40 16.45
CA TYR A 256 -31.71 -4.82 16.77
C TYR A 256 -32.71 -5.18 17.86
N ASP A 257 -33.27 -6.38 17.76
CA ASP A 257 -34.13 -6.94 18.81
C ASP A 257 -33.32 -7.45 20.02
N GLU A 258 -34.00 -7.99 21.03
CA GLU A 258 -33.37 -8.58 22.23
C GLU A 258 -32.49 -9.82 21.97
N ARG A 259 -32.54 -10.39 20.76
CA ARG A 259 -31.69 -11.50 20.31
C ARG A 259 -30.49 -11.01 19.50
N GLY A 260 -30.45 -9.70 19.21
CA GLY A 260 -29.42 -9.06 18.40
C GLY A 260 -29.62 -9.33 16.91
N GLU A 261 -30.83 -9.69 16.49
CA GLU A 261 -31.17 -9.77 15.06
C GLU A 261 -31.53 -8.36 14.55
N PRO A 262 -31.00 -7.93 13.39
CA PRO A 262 -31.36 -6.64 12.82
C PRO A 262 -32.83 -6.67 12.41
N VAL A 263 -33.65 -5.74 12.89
CA VAL A 263 -35.09 -5.64 12.58
C VAL A 263 -35.43 -4.40 11.76
N PHE A 264 -34.50 -3.45 11.66
CA PHE A 264 -34.57 -2.30 10.78
C PHE A 264 -33.16 -1.84 10.45
N GLU A 265 -32.86 -1.56 9.19
CA GLU A 265 -31.55 -1.09 8.75
C GLU A 265 -31.72 0.02 7.71
N VAL A 266 -31.05 1.15 7.95
CA VAL A 266 -31.01 2.29 7.04
C VAL A 266 -30.04 1.98 5.90
N PRO A 267 -30.38 2.24 4.63
CA PRO A 267 -29.49 2.00 3.50
C PRO A 267 -28.12 2.67 3.68
N SER A 268 -27.04 1.95 3.39
CA SER A 268 -25.69 2.49 3.47
C SER A 268 -25.47 3.62 2.46
N TYR A 269 -24.59 4.57 2.80
CA TYR A 269 -24.23 5.73 1.96
C TYR A 269 -25.40 6.66 1.63
N THR A 270 -26.44 6.71 2.47
CA THR A 270 -27.58 7.62 2.31
C THR A 270 -27.69 8.55 3.50
N GLU A 271 -27.93 9.83 3.25
CA GLU A 271 -28.21 10.80 4.31
C GLU A 271 -29.72 10.85 4.56
N GLY A 272 -30.13 10.87 5.84
CA GLY A 272 -31.52 11.13 6.21
C GLY A 272 -31.94 10.59 7.58
N THR A 273 -33.13 11.01 8.00
CA THR A 273 -33.73 10.61 9.28
C THR A 273 -34.85 9.60 9.06
N HIS A 274 -34.72 8.45 9.70
CA HIS A 274 -35.59 7.30 9.48
C HIS A 274 -36.34 6.92 10.76
N ASP A 275 -37.67 6.90 10.69
CA ASP A 275 -38.54 6.65 11.83
C ASP A 275 -38.83 5.14 11.95
N VAL A 276 -38.82 4.63 13.19
CA VAL A 276 -39.08 3.23 13.50
C VAL A 276 -39.82 3.12 14.84
N THR A 277 -40.98 2.47 14.82
CA THR A 277 -41.76 2.20 16.03
C THR A 277 -41.41 0.82 16.57
N ILE A 278 -40.95 0.76 17.82
CA ILE A 278 -40.66 -0.50 18.51
C ILE A 278 -41.97 -1.19 18.87
N GLY A 279 -42.14 -2.47 18.55
CA GLY A 279 -43.33 -3.21 18.96
C GLY A 279 -43.56 -4.53 18.22
N GLU A 280 -44.78 -5.05 18.37
CA GLU A 280 -45.20 -6.29 17.72
C GLU A 280 -45.22 -6.13 16.19
N GLY A 281 -44.58 -7.08 15.47
CA GLY A 281 -44.55 -7.11 14.01
C GLY A 281 -43.23 -6.71 13.36
N MET A 282 -42.24 -6.23 14.14
CA MET A 282 -40.87 -6.10 13.66
C MET A 282 -40.32 -7.47 13.25
N LYS A 283 -39.81 -7.58 12.03
CA LYS A 283 -39.27 -8.82 11.48
C LYS A 283 -37.78 -8.66 11.21
N PRO A 284 -36.97 -9.71 11.39
CA PRO A 284 -35.58 -9.68 11.00
C PRO A 284 -35.41 -9.26 9.53
N VAL A 285 -34.50 -8.32 9.29
CA VAL A 285 -34.06 -7.92 7.96
C VAL A 285 -33.32 -9.10 7.34
N VAL A 286 -33.71 -9.48 6.12
CA VAL A 286 -32.99 -10.50 5.35
C VAL A 286 -31.75 -9.85 4.74
N PRO A 287 -30.52 -10.29 5.09
CA PRO A 287 -29.32 -9.71 4.52
C PRO A 287 -29.26 -9.94 3.01
N SER A 288 -28.88 -8.91 2.25
CA SER A 288 -28.58 -9.08 0.83
C SER A 288 -27.34 -9.97 0.64
N ALA A 289 -27.25 -10.63 -0.51
CA ALA A 289 -26.05 -11.37 -0.86
C ALA A 289 -24.81 -10.43 -0.85
N PRO A 290 -23.66 -10.89 -0.33
CA PRO A 290 -22.38 -10.20 -0.44
C PRO A 290 -22.06 -9.73 -1.86
N ASP A 291 -21.89 -8.42 -2.06
CA ASP A 291 -21.32 -7.84 -3.29
C ASP A 291 -20.16 -6.92 -2.89
N ASP A 292 -19.06 -7.58 -2.60
CA ASP A 292 -17.83 -7.02 -2.08
C ASP A 292 -17.21 -5.96 -3.03
N THR A 293 -17.30 -6.14 -4.35
CA THR A 293 -16.81 -5.16 -5.34
C THR A 293 -17.71 -3.93 -5.41
N ARG A 294 -19.04 -4.10 -5.30
CA ARG A 294 -19.97 -2.96 -5.22
C ARG A 294 -19.81 -2.16 -3.93
N GLU A 295 -19.57 -2.82 -2.80
CA GLU A 295 -19.25 -2.16 -1.54
C GLU A 295 -17.97 -1.32 -1.66
N LEU A 296 -16.91 -1.89 -2.27
CA LEU A 296 -15.67 -1.18 -2.55
C LEU A 296 -15.88 0.02 -3.48
N TYR A 297 -16.63 -0.15 -4.58
CA TYR A 297 -16.97 0.95 -5.49
C TYR A 297 -17.65 2.10 -4.75
N ARG A 298 -18.68 1.81 -3.94
CA ARG A 298 -19.40 2.84 -3.17
C ARG A 298 -18.47 3.59 -2.21
N ALA A 299 -17.56 2.89 -1.54
CA ALA A 299 -16.59 3.51 -0.65
C ALA A 299 -15.63 4.45 -1.40
N VAL A 300 -15.00 3.98 -2.48
CA VAL A 300 -14.08 4.78 -3.31
C VAL A 300 -14.81 5.97 -3.92
N ARG A 301 -16.01 5.76 -4.47
CA ARG A 301 -16.84 6.82 -5.05
C ARG A 301 -17.17 7.90 -4.02
N THR A 302 -17.59 7.52 -2.81
CA THR A 302 -17.92 8.45 -1.73
C THR A 302 -16.69 9.27 -1.31
N ALA A 303 -15.53 8.62 -1.16
CA ALA A 303 -14.27 9.28 -0.84
C ALA A 303 -13.88 10.35 -1.86
N ILE A 304 -13.94 10.01 -3.15
CA ILE A 304 -13.59 10.94 -4.23
C ILE A 304 -14.63 12.06 -4.34
N ALA A 305 -15.93 11.74 -4.32
CA ALA A 305 -17.00 12.72 -4.46
C ALA A 305 -16.92 13.79 -3.37
N GLU A 306 -16.73 13.40 -2.12
CA GLU A 306 -16.66 14.36 -1.02
C GLU A 306 -15.35 15.14 -0.96
N PHE A 307 -14.23 14.54 -1.37
CA PHE A 307 -12.99 15.28 -1.56
C PHE A 307 -13.19 16.47 -2.51
N PHE A 308 -13.83 16.24 -3.66
CA PHE A 308 -14.13 17.32 -4.61
C PHE A 308 -15.24 18.25 -4.12
N ALA A 309 -16.24 17.76 -3.38
CA ALA A 309 -17.27 18.61 -2.79
C ALA A 309 -16.68 19.61 -1.77
N GLY A 310 -15.60 19.24 -1.07
CA GLY A 310 -14.85 20.12 -0.18
C GLY A 310 -14.04 21.21 -0.89
N LEU A 311 -13.81 21.09 -2.20
CA LEU A 311 -13.13 22.13 -2.98
C LEU A 311 -14.10 23.26 -3.36
N PRO A 312 -13.58 24.50 -3.57
CA PRO A 312 -14.37 25.59 -4.14
C PRO A 312 -15.08 25.15 -5.43
N PRO A 313 -16.34 25.54 -5.67
CA PRO A 313 -17.13 25.06 -6.82
C PRO A 313 -16.44 25.25 -8.17
N ASP A 314 -15.73 26.35 -8.36
CA ASP A 314 -14.96 26.70 -9.57
C ASP A 314 -13.66 25.88 -9.73
N ARG A 315 -13.27 25.13 -8.68
CA ARG A 315 -12.05 24.30 -8.64
C ARG A 315 -12.31 22.79 -8.70
N ARG A 316 -13.55 22.37 -8.92
CA ARG A 316 -13.96 20.95 -8.92
C ARG A 316 -13.67 20.25 -10.26
N LYS A 317 -12.43 20.38 -10.74
CA LYS A 317 -11.93 19.77 -11.98
C LYS A 317 -10.67 18.97 -11.70
N VAL A 318 -10.44 17.94 -12.49
CA VAL A 318 -9.25 17.08 -12.36
C VAL A 318 -8.49 16.96 -13.68
N VAL A 319 -7.17 17.12 -13.60
CA VAL A 319 -6.23 16.78 -14.66
C VAL A 319 -5.57 15.44 -14.33
N ILE A 320 -5.60 14.51 -15.28
CA ILE A 320 -5.08 13.16 -15.08
C ILE A 320 -4.18 12.75 -16.24
N GLY A 321 -3.03 12.15 -15.91
CA GLY A 321 -2.18 11.48 -16.89
C GLY A 321 -2.83 10.18 -17.36
N VAL A 322 -3.19 10.08 -18.64
CA VAL A 322 -3.79 8.87 -19.22
C VAL A 322 -2.71 8.10 -19.97
N SER A 323 -2.20 7.03 -19.36
CA SER A 323 -1.07 6.25 -19.89
C SER A 323 -1.49 5.11 -20.82
N GLY A 324 -2.77 4.72 -20.81
CA GLY A 324 -3.26 3.50 -21.46
C GLY A 324 -3.17 2.25 -20.58
N GLY A 325 -2.51 2.35 -19.41
CA GLY A 325 -2.51 1.31 -18.38
C GLY A 325 -3.79 1.32 -17.52
N ILE A 326 -4.09 0.16 -16.91
CA ILE A 326 -5.33 -0.07 -16.15
C ILE A 326 -5.55 0.92 -15.00
N ASP A 327 -4.49 1.31 -14.27
CA ASP A 327 -4.62 2.17 -13.09
C ASP A 327 -5.13 3.56 -13.48
N SER A 328 -4.53 4.16 -14.53
CA SER A 328 -4.97 5.45 -15.06
C SER A 328 -6.35 5.38 -15.71
N ALA A 329 -6.69 4.27 -16.38
CA ALA A 329 -7.99 4.07 -17.00
C ALA A 329 -9.10 3.98 -15.94
N LEU A 330 -8.90 3.20 -14.88
CA LEU A 330 -9.82 3.11 -13.75
C LEU A 330 -9.98 4.47 -13.05
N ALA A 331 -8.87 5.15 -12.74
CA ALA A 331 -8.93 6.46 -12.08
C ALA A 331 -9.70 7.48 -12.94
N THR A 332 -9.46 7.51 -14.25
CA THR A 332 -10.18 8.38 -15.19
C THR A 332 -11.69 8.05 -15.22
N ALA A 333 -12.03 6.77 -15.27
CA ALA A 333 -13.40 6.28 -15.24
C ALA A 333 -14.13 6.67 -13.93
N LEU A 334 -13.47 6.52 -12.77
CA LEU A 334 -14.01 6.94 -11.48
C LEU A 334 -14.26 8.45 -11.43
N TYR A 335 -13.31 9.27 -11.90
CA TYR A 335 -13.53 10.72 -11.95
C TYR A 335 -14.68 11.10 -12.89
N THR A 336 -14.81 10.42 -14.02
CA THR A 336 -15.88 10.69 -15.00
C THR A 336 -17.26 10.38 -14.43
N ASP A 337 -17.42 9.24 -13.72
CA ASP A 337 -18.67 8.88 -13.03
C ASP A 337 -19.07 9.91 -11.96
N ILE A 338 -18.09 10.58 -11.33
CA ILE A 338 -18.31 11.43 -10.16
C ILE A 338 -18.47 12.90 -10.52
N LEU A 339 -17.59 13.41 -11.38
CA LEU A 339 -17.52 14.82 -11.74
C LEU A 339 -18.23 15.14 -13.05
N GLY A 340 -18.56 14.11 -13.84
CA GLY A 340 -18.97 14.26 -15.24
C GLY A 340 -17.79 14.54 -16.16
N ALA A 341 -17.94 14.19 -17.43
CA ALA A 341 -16.87 14.22 -18.42
C ALA A 341 -16.28 15.64 -18.63
N ASP A 342 -17.10 16.68 -18.53
CA ASP A 342 -16.69 18.08 -18.70
C ASP A 342 -15.67 18.56 -17.66
N ASN A 343 -15.59 17.89 -16.51
CA ASN A 343 -14.71 18.26 -15.40
C ASN A 343 -13.44 17.38 -15.33
N VAL A 344 -13.25 16.49 -16.29
CA VAL A 344 -12.10 15.56 -16.37
C VAL A 344 -11.26 15.88 -17.60
N TYR A 345 -9.97 16.11 -17.37
CA TYR A 345 -9.02 16.51 -18.41
C TYR A 345 -7.89 15.49 -18.48
N GLY A 346 -7.93 14.65 -19.51
CA GLY A 346 -6.89 13.66 -19.79
C GLY A 346 -5.74 14.25 -20.57
N ILE A 347 -4.50 13.98 -20.14
CA ILE A 347 -3.29 14.34 -20.88
C ILE A 347 -2.44 13.10 -21.08
N ASN A 348 -2.09 12.80 -22.32
CA ASN A 348 -1.06 11.83 -22.66
C ASN A 348 0.26 12.54 -22.93
N MET A 349 1.34 12.07 -22.31
CA MET A 349 2.64 12.77 -22.28
C MET A 349 3.77 11.85 -22.77
N PRO A 350 3.82 11.55 -24.08
CA PRO A 350 4.74 10.54 -24.61
C PRO A 350 6.18 11.05 -24.67
N THR A 351 7.10 10.11 -24.53
CA THR A 351 8.53 10.23 -24.89
C THR A 351 8.83 9.24 -26.01
N GLN A 352 10.10 9.13 -26.41
CA GLN A 352 10.55 8.14 -27.40
C GLN A 352 10.29 6.67 -27.01
N PHE A 353 9.97 6.38 -25.75
CA PHE A 353 9.76 5.01 -25.26
C PHE A 353 8.30 4.56 -25.28
N ASN A 354 7.35 5.49 -25.44
CA ASN A 354 5.93 5.15 -25.44
C ASN A 354 5.52 4.50 -26.77
N SER A 355 4.83 3.36 -26.69
CA SER A 355 4.35 2.64 -27.88
C SER A 355 3.21 3.38 -28.58
N ALA A 356 3.00 3.11 -29.87
CA ALA A 356 1.84 3.63 -30.60
C ALA A 356 0.52 3.04 -30.03
N ASP A 357 0.58 1.77 -29.59
CA ASP A 357 -0.56 1.06 -29.01
C ASP A 357 -1.01 1.68 -27.68
N SER A 358 -0.08 1.98 -26.76
CA SER A 358 -0.43 2.60 -25.47
C SER A 358 -1.07 3.98 -25.65
N GLN A 359 -0.57 4.76 -26.62
CA GLN A 359 -1.14 6.06 -26.99
C GLN A 359 -2.54 5.92 -27.61
N ALA A 360 -2.75 4.94 -28.49
CA ALA A 360 -4.06 4.66 -29.09
C ALA A 360 -5.09 4.23 -28.04
N VAL A 361 -4.67 3.42 -27.07
CA VAL A 361 -5.52 2.96 -25.96
C VAL A 361 -5.87 4.11 -25.04
N ALA A 362 -4.90 4.96 -24.68
CA ALA A 362 -5.15 6.16 -23.88
C ALA A 362 -6.19 7.09 -24.54
N ARG A 363 -6.09 7.28 -25.86
CA ARG A 363 -7.08 8.03 -26.65
C ARG A 363 -8.45 7.36 -26.61
N THR A 364 -8.51 6.05 -26.83
CA THR A 364 -9.77 5.27 -26.82
C THR A 364 -10.48 5.39 -25.48
N VAL A 365 -9.76 5.28 -24.36
CA VAL A 365 -10.32 5.48 -23.01
C VAL A 365 -10.97 6.86 -22.90
N ALA A 366 -10.26 7.90 -23.36
CA ALA A 366 -10.76 9.27 -23.26
C ALA A 366 -11.98 9.53 -24.16
N GLU A 367 -11.96 9.02 -25.38
CA GLU A 367 -13.08 9.11 -26.34
C GLU A 367 -14.31 8.37 -25.82
N ASN A 368 -14.13 7.16 -25.30
CA ASN A 368 -15.20 6.36 -24.72
C ASN A 368 -15.88 7.06 -23.53
N LEU A 369 -15.09 7.70 -22.67
CA LEU A 369 -15.57 8.43 -21.49
C LEU A 369 -16.07 9.84 -21.82
N GLY A 370 -15.85 10.33 -23.04
CA GLY A 370 -16.27 11.65 -23.50
C GLY A 370 -15.51 12.82 -22.87
N ILE A 371 -14.29 12.59 -22.35
CA ILE A 371 -13.52 13.61 -21.63
C ILE A 371 -12.65 14.46 -22.57
N SER A 372 -12.20 15.62 -22.10
CA SER A 372 -11.17 16.39 -22.81
C SER A 372 -9.86 15.60 -22.85
N TYR A 373 -9.23 15.53 -24.03
CA TYR A 373 -7.99 14.77 -24.22
C TYR A 373 -6.95 15.57 -25.01
N GLU A 374 -5.74 15.68 -24.46
CA GLU A 374 -4.61 16.35 -25.10
C GLU A 374 -3.37 15.46 -25.14
N VAL A 375 -2.59 15.56 -26.22
CA VAL A 375 -1.27 14.93 -26.31
C VAL A 375 -0.20 16.01 -26.17
N ARG A 376 0.65 15.90 -25.15
CA ARG A 376 1.71 16.86 -24.82
C ARG A 376 3.05 16.12 -24.68
N PRO A 377 3.78 15.89 -25.80
CA PRO A 377 5.07 15.22 -25.75
C PRO A 377 6.08 15.98 -24.89
N ILE A 378 6.78 15.27 -24.00
CA ILE A 378 7.68 15.89 -23.00
C ILE A 378 9.17 15.73 -23.33
N GLN A 379 9.50 15.09 -24.46
CA GLN A 379 10.88 14.73 -24.81
C GLN A 379 11.85 15.92 -24.71
N LYS A 380 11.45 17.12 -25.16
CA LYS A 380 12.27 18.33 -25.08
C LYS A 380 12.56 18.77 -23.64
N ILE A 381 11.59 18.63 -22.73
CA ILE A 381 11.75 18.98 -21.31
C ILE A 381 12.73 17.99 -20.66
N VAL A 382 12.56 16.71 -20.97
CA VAL A 382 13.41 15.63 -20.46
C VAL A 382 14.86 15.81 -20.93
N ASP A 383 15.08 16.06 -22.21
CA ASP A 383 16.41 16.31 -22.77
C ASP A 383 17.06 17.54 -22.12
N ALA A 384 16.33 18.64 -21.96
CA ALA A 384 16.86 19.86 -21.34
C ALA A 384 17.31 19.63 -19.88
N ILE A 385 16.53 18.88 -19.09
CA ILE A 385 16.90 18.55 -17.71
C ILE A 385 18.09 17.58 -17.68
N ALA A 386 18.11 16.58 -18.57
CA ALA A 386 19.21 15.63 -18.66
C ALA A 386 20.53 16.34 -19.02
N ASP A 387 20.50 17.25 -19.99
CA ASP A 387 21.64 18.06 -20.40
C ASP A 387 22.12 18.96 -19.26
N ALA A 388 21.21 19.66 -18.58
CA ALA A 388 21.54 20.55 -17.47
C ALA A 388 22.13 19.82 -16.25
N THR A 389 21.80 18.53 -16.07
CA THR A 389 22.25 17.71 -14.93
C THR A 389 23.40 16.76 -15.27
N GLY A 390 23.71 16.57 -16.55
CA GLY A 390 24.67 15.57 -17.04
C GLY A 390 24.17 14.13 -16.95
N VAL A 391 22.87 13.91 -16.70
CA VAL A 391 22.28 12.58 -16.54
C VAL A 391 22.24 11.85 -17.89
N GLN A 392 22.76 10.61 -17.91
CA GLN A 392 22.82 9.78 -19.11
C GLN A 392 21.48 9.08 -19.38
N LYS A 393 21.10 8.97 -20.66
CA LYS A 393 19.77 8.48 -21.12
C LYS A 393 19.44 7.03 -20.76
N ASN A 394 20.44 6.22 -20.42
CA ASN A 394 20.31 4.80 -20.10
C ASN A 394 20.30 4.53 -18.58
N THR A 395 19.92 5.50 -17.76
CA THR A 395 19.96 5.40 -16.31
C THR A 395 18.57 5.53 -15.69
N LEU A 396 18.37 4.94 -14.52
CA LEU A 396 17.16 5.14 -13.70
C LEU A 396 16.93 6.64 -13.38
N ALA A 397 17.99 7.44 -13.30
CA ALA A 397 17.86 8.89 -13.13
C ALA A 397 17.15 9.55 -14.32
N TYR A 398 17.41 9.10 -15.55
CA TYR A 398 16.73 9.59 -16.75
C TYR A 398 15.26 9.17 -16.80
N GLU A 399 14.95 7.94 -16.39
CA GLU A 399 13.55 7.48 -16.20
C GLU A 399 12.81 8.37 -15.18
N ASN A 400 13.44 8.67 -14.05
CA ASN A 400 12.87 9.56 -13.03
C ASN A 400 12.67 11.01 -13.53
N ILE A 401 13.54 11.52 -14.41
CA ILE A 401 13.34 12.84 -15.04
C ILE A 401 12.05 12.83 -15.85
N GLN A 402 11.81 11.79 -16.66
CA GLN A 402 10.58 11.66 -17.45
C GLN A 402 9.33 11.71 -16.56
N ALA A 403 9.31 10.94 -15.46
CA ALA A 403 8.18 10.92 -14.54
C ALA A 403 7.93 12.28 -13.87
N ARG A 404 8.99 13.00 -13.46
CA ARG A 404 8.88 14.35 -12.87
C ARG A 404 8.39 15.40 -13.88
N SER A 405 8.88 15.36 -15.11
CA SER A 405 8.39 16.25 -16.16
C SER A 405 6.90 16.05 -16.47
N ARG A 406 6.39 14.81 -16.39
CA ARG A 406 4.93 14.55 -16.50
C ARG A 406 4.15 15.23 -15.39
N MET A 407 4.62 15.12 -14.14
CA MET A 407 4.00 15.78 -12.99
C MET A 407 3.95 17.31 -13.19
N GLU A 408 5.05 17.94 -13.64
CA GLU A 408 5.09 19.38 -13.88
C GLU A 408 4.05 19.84 -14.92
N VAL A 409 3.88 19.09 -16.01
CA VAL A 409 2.87 19.37 -17.03
C VAL A 409 1.45 19.25 -16.48
N LEU A 410 1.16 18.18 -15.71
CA LEU A 410 -0.15 17.98 -15.09
C LEU A 410 -0.48 19.08 -14.08
N ALA A 411 0.48 19.43 -13.23
CA ALA A 411 0.33 20.47 -12.22
C ALA A 411 0.08 21.84 -12.86
N ALA A 412 0.87 22.21 -13.86
CA ALA A 412 0.70 23.47 -14.59
C ALA A 412 -0.68 23.56 -15.26
N ARG A 413 -1.12 22.48 -15.93
CA ARG A 413 -2.44 22.48 -16.56
C ARG A 413 -3.57 22.53 -15.54
N ALA A 414 -3.46 21.81 -14.42
CA ALA A 414 -4.46 21.84 -13.35
C ALA A 414 -4.64 23.26 -12.81
N GLN A 415 -3.54 23.99 -12.60
CA GLN A 415 -3.60 25.37 -12.16
C GLN A 415 -4.28 26.30 -13.19
N ASP A 416 -3.94 26.14 -14.48
CA ASP A 416 -4.48 26.95 -15.58
C ASP A 416 -6.02 26.82 -15.72
N ILE A 417 -6.56 25.61 -15.58
CA ILE A 417 -8.00 25.37 -15.75
C ILE A 417 -8.84 25.59 -14.48
N GLY A 418 -8.19 25.90 -13.37
CA GLY A 418 -8.81 25.94 -12.05
C GLY A 418 -9.22 24.54 -11.58
N GLY A 419 -8.25 23.67 -11.34
CA GLY A 419 -8.47 22.30 -10.87
C GLY A 419 -7.30 21.76 -10.06
N VAL A 420 -7.32 20.45 -9.85
CA VAL A 420 -6.24 19.69 -9.21
C VAL A 420 -5.74 18.58 -10.15
N PHE A 421 -4.60 17.96 -9.86
CA PHE A 421 -4.11 16.82 -10.62
C PHE A 421 -4.10 15.54 -9.77
N SER A 422 -4.28 14.39 -10.43
CA SER A 422 -4.38 13.09 -9.77
C SER A 422 -3.07 12.29 -9.80
N ALA A 423 -2.86 11.47 -8.78
CA ALA A 423 -1.85 10.42 -8.77
C ALA A 423 -2.53 9.06 -9.01
N ASN A 424 -1.96 8.20 -9.84
CA ASN A 424 -2.61 6.96 -10.29
C ASN A 424 -1.95 5.68 -9.73
N TRP A 425 -1.13 5.78 -8.69
CA TRP A 425 -0.48 4.62 -8.11
C TRP A 425 -1.42 3.80 -7.23
N ASN A 426 -1.20 2.49 -7.16
CA ASN A 426 -1.93 1.57 -6.28
C ASN A 426 -1.10 1.16 -5.05
N LYS A 427 -1.72 0.36 -4.17
CA LYS A 427 -1.13 -0.01 -2.88
C LYS A 427 0.17 -0.80 -3.00
N VAL A 428 0.30 -1.65 -4.02
CA VAL A 428 1.49 -2.49 -4.20
C VAL A 428 2.68 -1.64 -4.65
N GLU A 429 2.45 -0.73 -5.58
CA GLU A 429 3.44 0.26 -6.03
C GLU A 429 3.90 1.14 -4.86
N ALA A 430 2.96 1.64 -4.05
CA ALA A 430 3.29 2.41 -2.85
C ALA A 430 4.05 1.60 -1.79
N ALA A 431 3.70 0.33 -1.62
CA ALA A 431 4.33 -0.56 -0.65
C ALA A 431 5.80 -0.77 -0.99
N PHE A 432 6.13 -1.12 -2.24
CA PHE A 432 7.50 -1.37 -2.67
C PHE A 432 8.22 -0.14 -3.23
N GLY A 433 7.55 1.01 -3.24
CA GLY A 433 8.10 2.27 -3.74
C GLY A 433 8.38 2.23 -5.24
N TYR A 434 7.57 1.48 -5.99
CA TYR A 434 7.64 1.40 -7.43
C TYR A 434 6.93 2.60 -8.06
N GLY A 435 7.61 3.73 -8.01
CA GLY A 435 7.12 5.02 -8.47
C GLY A 435 8.16 6.10 -8.22
N THR A 436 8.05 7.21 -8.91
CA THR A 436 8.98 8.32 -8.80
C THR A 436 8.48 9.34 -7.78
N LEU A 437 9.29 9.63 -6.76
CA LEU A 437 9.01 10.74 -5.84
C LEU A 437 8.95 12.05 -6.64
N TYR A 438 7.85 12.79 -6.47
CA TYR A 438 7.52 13.99 -7.24
C TYR A 438 7.32 13.77 -8.75
N GLY A 439 7.13 12.51 -9.17
CA GLY A 439 6.65 12.15 -10.49
C GLY A 439 5.24 11.57 -10.40
N ASP A 440 5.08 10.32 -10.82
CA ASP A 440 3.82 9.56 -10.75
C ASP A 440 3.23 9.42 -9.34
N MET A 441 4.05 9.55 -8.28
CA MET A 441 3.58 9.49 -6.89
C MET A 441 2.94 10.78 -6.38
N ALA A 442 3.02 11.88 -7.12
CA ALA A 442 2.50 13.18 -6.72
C ALA A 442 1.09 13.44 -7.28
N GLY A 443 0.27 14.14 -6.50
CA GLY A 443 -1.10 14.50 -6.85
C GLY A 443 -1.77 15.26 -5.70
N ALA A 444 -3.01 15.66 -5.91
CA ALA A 444 -3.89 16.14 -4.84
C ALA A 444 -4.63 14.98 -4.15
N LEU A 445 -4.78 13.85 -4.85
CA LEU A 445 -5.45 12.64 -4.38
C LEU A 445 -4.86 11.43 -5.12
N ALA A 446 -4.64 10.31 -4.43
CA ALA A 446 -4.47 9.00 -5.08
C ALA A 446 -5.74 8.16 -4.85
N PRO A 447 -6.71 8.18 -5.78
CA PRO A 447 -8.04 7.62 -5.57
C PRO A 447 -8.04 6.10 -5.39
N ILE A 448 -7.01 5.44 -5.92
CA ILE A 448 -6.85 3.98 -5.87
C ILE A 448 -5.64 3.55 -5.01
N GLY A 449 -5.06 4.47 -4.23
CA GLY A 449 -3.80 4.25 -3.52
C GLY A 449 -3.84 3.18 -2.42
N ASP A 450 -5.03 2.78 -1.96
CA ASP A 450 -5.20 1.68 -0.99
C ASP A 450 -5.79 0.39 -1.62
N LEU A 451 -5.88 0.32 -2.95
CA LEU A 451 -6.32 -0.88 -3.67
C LEU A 451 -5.10 -1.71 -4.08
N VAL A 452 -5.18 -3.04 -3.96
CA VAL A 452 -4.21 -3.91 -4.65
C VAL A 452 -4.57 -4.04 -6.13
N LYS A 453 -3.62 -4.48 -6.97
CA LYS A 453 -3.81 -4.52 -8.44
C LYS A 453 -4.99 -5.41 -8.84
N ARG A 454 -5.24 -6.53 -8.13
CA ARG A 454 -6.45 -7.33 -8.33
C ARG A 454 -7.75 -6.54 -8.14
N GLU A 455 -7.83 -5.72 -7.10
CA GLU A 455 -9.00 -4.89 -6.82
C GLU A 455 -9.18 -3.79 -7.89
N VAL A 456 -8.08 -3.25 -8.43
CA VAL A 456 -8.10 -2.35 -9.60
C VAL A 456 -8.75 -3.04 -10.80
N TYR A 457 -8.37 -4.27 -11.14
CA TYR A 457 -9.00 -5.01 -12.24
C TYR A 457 -10.48 -5.30 -11.97
N GLN A 458 -10.81 -5.74 -10.76
CA GLN A 458 -12.21 -6.04 -10.38
C GLN A 458 -13.09 -4.80 -10.46
N LEU A 459 -12.59 -3.66 -9.99
CA LEU A 459 -13.32 -2.41 -10.02
C LEU A 459 -13.45 -1.88 -11.45
N ALA A 460 -12.43 -2.02 -12.30
CA ALA A 460 -12.50 -1.66 -13.71
C ALA A 460 -13.55 -2.48 -14.48
N ASP A 461 -13.60 -3.80 -14.24
CA ASP A 461 -14.65 -4.67 -14.82
C ASP A 461 -16.04 -4.26 -14.32
N PHE A 462 -16.17 -3.99 -13.02
CA PHE A 462 -17.41 -3.52 -12.42
C PHE A 462 -17.87 -2.18 -13.02
N MET A 463 -16.96 -1.22 -13.23
CA MET A 463 -17.29 0.05 -13.88
C MET A 463 -17.85 -0.17 -15.29
N ASN A 464 -17.22 -1.03 -16.09
CA ASN A 464 -17.72 -1.34 -17.43
C ASN A 464 -19.09 -2.03 -17.40
N ARG A 465 -19.27 -3.04 -16.54
CA ARG A 465 -20.47 -3.89 -16.55
C ARG A 465 -21.67 -3.29 -15.83
N GLU A 466 -21.47 -2.66 -14.68
CA GLU A 466 -22.54 -2.27 -13.76
C GLU A 466 -22.79 -0.77 -13.76
N VAL A 467 -21.73 0.05 -13.86
CA VAL A 467 -21.82 1.52 -13.79
C VAL A 467 -22.14 2.09 -15.17
N PHE A 468 -21.26 1.90 -16.15
CA PHE A 468 -21.45 2.42 -17.50
C PHE A 468 -22.27 1.49 -18.41
N ARG A 469 -22.28 0.19 -18.11
CA ARG A 469 -22.87 -0.87 -18.95
C ARG A 469 -22.34 -0.85 -20.40
N LEU A 470 -21.10 -0.41 -20.56
CA LEU A 470 -20.37 -0.25 -21.81
C LEU A 470 -18.88 -0.48 -21.54
N PRO A 471 -18.11 -1.01 -22.52
CA PRO A 471 -16.69 -1.28 -22.36
C PRO A 471 -15.84 0.01 -22.50
N HIS A 472 -16.10 1.01 -21.66
CA HIS A 472 -15.37 2.28 -21.72
C HIS A 472 -13.89 2.14 -21.40
N ILE A 473 -13.55 1.24 -20.47
CA ILE A 473 -12.18 0.77 -20.26
C ILE A 473 -11.93 -0.39 -21.24
N PRO A 474 -11.06 -0.25 -22.26
CA PRO A 474 -10.86 -1.27 -23.28
C PRO A 474 -10.24 -2.56 -22.73
N GLN A 475 -10.55 -3.70 -23.37
CA GLN A 475 -9.98 -5.00 -23.02
C GLN A 475 -8.43 -5.01 -23.02
N TYR A 476 -7.81 -4.21 -23.90
CA TYR A 476 -6.37 -4.05 -23.94
C TYR A 476 -5.76 -3.63 -22.58
N CYS A 477 -6.46 -2.78 -21.81
CA CYS A 477 -6.01 -2.37 -20.46
C CYS A 477 -5.99 -3.55 -19.48
N PHE A 478 -6.86 -4.55 -19.67
CA PHE A 478 -6.91 -5.75 -18.85
C PHE A 478 -5.84 -6.76 -19.24
N ASP A 479 -5.59 -6.94 -20.54
CA ASP A 479 -4.71 -8.01 -21.04
C ASP A 479 -3.22 -7.63 -20.93
N THR A 480 -2.92 -6.34 -21.06
CA THR A 480 -1.54 -5.84 -21.10
C THR A 480 -0.83 -6.01 -19.76
N ALA A 481 0.45 -6.39 -19.83
CA ALA A 481 1.29 -6.45 -18.64
C ALA A 481 1.56 -5.03 -18.11
N PRO A 482 1.42 -4.77 -16.79
CA PRO A 482 1.74 -3.47 -16.22
C PRO A 482 3.17 -3.00 -16.54
N SER A 483 3.30 -1.73 -16.93
CA SER A 483 4.55 -1.06 -17.29
C SER A 483 4.39 0.47 -17.23
N ALA A 484 5.48 1.18 -16.93
CA ALA A 484 5.55 2.64 -16.99
C ALA A 484 6.13 3.21 -18.31
N GLU A 485 6.56 2.34 -19.23
CA GLU A 485 7.17 2.70 -20.53
C GLU A 485 8.23 3.83 -20.43
N LEU A 486 9.10 3.80 -19.41
CA LEU A 486 10.18 4.77 -19.21
C LEU A 486 11.48 4.39 -19.93
N SER A 487 11.59 3.11 -20.31
CA SER A 487 12.68 2.52 -21.09
C SER A 487 12.16 1.36 -21.94
N SER A 488 12.96 0.92 -22.92
CA SER A 488 12.62 -0.18 -23.82
C SER A 488 12.41 -1.50 -23.05
N ASP A 489 11.28 -2.16 -23.30
CA ASP A 489 10.88 -3.46 -22.71
C ASP A 489 10.67 -3.49 -21.18
N GLN A 490 10.45 -2.32 -20.55
CA GLN A 490 10.10 -2.23 -19.13
C GLN A 490 8.80 -2.99 -18.83
N LYS A 491 8.79 -3.77 -17.75
CA LYS A 491 7.59 -4.34 -17.11
C LYS A 491 7.73 -4.24 -15.60
N ASP A 492 6.60 -4.19 -14.90
CA ASP A 492 6.60 -4.19 -13.45
C ASP A 492 7.14 -5.54 -12.93
N PRO A 493 8.00 -5.55 -11.89
CA PRO A 493 8.67 -6.76 -11.42
C PRO A 493 7.82 -7.59 -10.45
N PHE A 494 6.49 -7.36 -10.40
CA PHE A 494 5.61 -7.94 -9.39
C PHE A 494 4.71 -9.03 -9.93
N ASP A 495 4.42 -9.97 -9.05
CA ASP A 495 3.39 -10.97 -9.27
C ASP A 495 2.05 -10.40 -8.82
N TYR A 496 1.35 -9.75 -9.75
CA TYR A 496 0.03 -9.18 -9.54
C TYR A 496 -1.09 -10.20 -9.71
N GLY A 497 -2.16 -10.03 -8.95
CA GLY A 497 -3.40 -10.77 -9.19
C GLY A 497 -4.18 -10.22 -10.38
N ARG A 498 -5.13 -11.04 -10.81
CA ARG A 498 -6.16 -10.75 -11.81
C ARG A 498 -7.53 -10.95 -11.16
N ILE A 499 -8.61 -10.67 -11.87
CA ILE A 499 -10.00 -10.70 -11.36
C ILE A 499 -10.26 -11.97 -10.52
N GLU A 500 -9.87 -13.14 -11.03
CA GLU A 500 -10.15 -14.46 -10.42
C GLU A 500 -8.95 -15.08 -9.68
N SER A 501 -7.76 -14.48 -9.73
CA SER A 501 -6.54 -15.10 -9.18
C SER A 501 -5.72 -14.10 -8.37
N ARG A 502 -5.22 -14.51 -7.21
CA ARG A 502 -4.32 -13.70 -6.37
C ARG A 502 -2.87 -13.79 -6.85
N GLY A 503 -2.15 -12.69 -6.72
CA GLY A 503 -0.70 -12.62 -6.95
C GLY A 503 0.08 -12.69 -5.64
N TYR A 504 1.26 -13.33 -5.67
CA TYR A 504 2.11 -13.48 -4.48
C TYR A 504 2.53 -12.13 -3.87
N HIS A 505 2.97 -11.18 -4.71
CA HIS A 505 3.51 -9.91 -4.23
C HIS A 505 2.44 -8.97 -3.67
N GLU A 506 1.22 -8.99 -4.21
CA GLU A 506 0.12 -8.22 -3.63
C GLU A 506 -0.36 -8.81 -2.29
N GLU A 507 -0.45 -10.14 -2.17
CA GLU A 507 -0.83 -10.77 -0.91
C GLU A 507 0.29 -10.62 0.13
N MET A 508 1.55 -10.52 -0.30
CA MET A 508 2.65 -10.10 0.58
C MET A 508 2.41 -8.71 1.17
N VAL A 509 2.02 -7.73 0.35
CA VAL A 509 1.69 -6.37 0.82
C VAL A 509 0.53 -6.40 1.81
N ARG A 510 -0.54 -7.17 1.53
CA ARG A 510 -1.65 -7.32 2.47
C ARG A 510 -1.22 -8.00 3.77
N ALA A 511 -0.38 -9.01 3.70
CA ALA A 511 0.16 -9.69 4.87
C ALA A 511 0.97 -8.71 5.75
N PHE A 512 1.86 -7.91 5.17
CA PHE A 512 2.64 -6.90 5.91
C PHE A 512 1.77 -5.80 6.53
N THR A 513 0.79 -5.30 5.77
CA THR A 513 -0.01 -4.14 6.18
C THR A 513 -1.24 -4.53 7.00
N GLU A 514 -2.20 -5.21 6.38
CA GLU A 514 -3.52 -5.52 6.95
C GLU A 514 -3.47 -6.58 8.06
N PHE A 515 -2.56 -7.56 7.92
CA PHE A 515 -2.47 -8.71 8.83
C PHE A 515 -1.24 -8.70 9.74
N ARG A 516 -0.36 -7.70 9.60
CA ARG A 516 0.84 -7.49 10.45
C ARG A 516 1.76 -8.72 10.49
N ARG A 517 1.87 -9.43 9.37
CA ARG A 517 2.84 -10.51 9.18
C ARG A 517 4.20 -9.93 8.83
N ASN A 518 5.25 -10.70 9.09
CA ASN A 518 6.63 -10.30 8.88
C ASN A 518 7.39 -11.45 8.18
N PRO A 519 8.65 -11.24 7.74
CA PRO A 519 9.42 -12.28 7.06
C PRO A 519 9.55 -13.59 7.83
N GLU A 520 9.58 -13.56 9.18
CA GLU A 520 9.61 -14.77 10.02
C GLU A 520 8.38 -15.65 9.77
N TRP A 521 7.19 -15.06 9.80
CA TRP A 521 5.94 -15.77 9.51
C TRP A 521 5.94 -16.36 8.09
N PHE A 522 6.49 -15.64 7.10
CA PHE A 522 6.62 -16.15 5.74
C PHE A 522 7.51 -17.40 5.68
N LEU A 523 8.68 -17.39 6.33
CA LEU A 523 9.55 -18.58 6.35
C LEU A 523 8.94 -19.75 7.11
N GLU A 524 8.26 -19.49 8.22
CA GLU A 524 7.57 -20.53 8.99
C GLU A 524 6.52 -21.24 8.13
N LYS A 525 5.64 -20.47 7.47
CA LYS A 525 4.58 -21.01 6.62
C LYS A 525 5.12 -21.63 5.33
N TYR A 526 6.18 -21.07 4.76
CA TYR A 526 6.88 -21.65 3.60
C TYR A 526 7.50 -23.00 3.96
N GLY A 527 8.23 -23.08 5.06
CA GLY A 527 8.86 -24.32 5.53
C GLY A 527 7.86 -25.41 5.93
N ALA A 528 6.66 -25.03 6.34
CA ALA A 528 5.55 -25.95 6.61
C ALA A 528 4.74 -26.35 5.36
N GLY A 529 5.00 -25.74 4.20
CA GLY A 529 4.21 -25.96 2.98
C GLY A 529 2.79 -25.37 3.03
N LEU A 530 2.53 -24.41 3.94
CA LEU A 530 1.21 -23.83 4.19
C LEU A 530 1.04 -22.43 3.59
N LEU A 531 2.12 -21.81 3.10
CA LEU A 531 2.10 -20.40 2.70
C LEU A 531 1.10 -20.10 1.56
N GLU A 532 0.98 -20.98 0.56
CA GLU A 532 0.01 -20.80 -0.53
C GLU A 532 -1.43 -20.78 0.00
N GLN A 533 -1.77 -21.68 0.91
CA GLN A 533 -3.11 -21.72 1.53
C GLN A 533 -3.38 -20.47 2.37
N GLU A 534 -2.40 -20.05 3.18
CA GLU A 534 -2.54 -18.87 4.06
C GLU A 534 -2.68 -17.56 3.27
N LEU A 535 -2.02 -17.46 2.12
CA LEU A 535 -2.13 -16.33 1.19
C LEU A 535 -3.23 -16.51 0.15
N MET A 536 -3.94 -17.65 0.15
CA MET A 536 -4.97 -18.02 -0.83
C MET A 536 -4.48 -17.96 -2.29
N LEU A 537 -3.23 -18.35 -2.52
CA LEU A 537 -2.62 -18.38 -3.86
C LEU A 537 -3.07 -19.62 -4.63
N PRO A 538 -3.04 -19.58 -5.98
CA PRO A 538 -3.19 -20.78 -6.79
C PRO A 538 -2.16 -21.84 -6.41
N ALA A 539 -2.56 -23.11 -6.39
CA ALA A 539 -1.68 -24.21 -6.03
C ALA A 539 -0.45 -24.27 -6.96
N GLY A 540 0.74 -24.39 -6.37
CA GLY A 540 2.01 -24.47 -7.10
C GLY A 540 2.56 -23.11 -7.57
N ARG A 541 1.86 -21.99 -7.29
CA ARG A 541 2.31 -20.64 -7.68
C ARG A 541 3.70 -20.32 -7.15
N LEU A 542 3.98 -20.63 -5.88
CA LEU A 542 5.28 -20.36 -5.28
C LEU A 542 6.38 -21.19 -5.94
N ARG A 543 6.11 -22.45 -6.29
CA ARG A 543 7.09 -23.29 -7.00
C ARG A 543 7.40 -22.77 -8.40
N THR A 544 6.41 -22.19 -9.08
CA THR A 544 6.60 -21.55 -10.39
C THR A 544 7.45 -20.28 -10.28
N LEU A 545 7.23 -19.47 -9.25
CA LEU A 545 7.96 -18.22 -9.04
C LEU A 545 9.36 -18.45 -8.47
N PHE A 546 9.49 -19.44 -7.58
CA PHE A 546 10.68 -19.69 -6.78
C PHE A 546 11.04 -21.17 -6.87
N PRO A 547 11.97 -21.54 -7.77
CA PRO A 547 12.42 -22.92 -7.92
C PRO A 547 13.03 -23.51 -6.64
N THR A 548 13.62 -22.66 -5.79
CA THR A 548 14.26 -23.08 -4.54
C THR A 548 13.89 -22.15 -3.37
N ALA A 549 14.13 -22.60 -2.14
CA ALA A 549 13.94 -21.78 -0.94
C ALA A 549 14.81 -20.52 -0.95
N ARG A 550 16.02 -20.59 -1.52
CA ARG A 550 16.90 -19.43 -1.72
C ARG A 550 16.29 -18.36 -2.61
N HIS A 551 15.63 -18.74 -3.70
CA HIS A 551 14.92 -17.79 -4.57
C HIS A 551 13.81 -17.07 -3.79
N PHE A 552 13.02 -17.84 -3.03
CA PHE A 552 11.96 -17.29 -2.19
C PHE A 552 12.50 -16.36 -1.08
N ILE A 553 13.56 -16.78 -0.38
CA ILE A 553 14.20 -15.98 0.68
C ILE A 553 14.78 -14.68 0.11
N HIS A 554 15.46 -14.76 -1.04
CA HIS A 554 16.03 -13.58 -1.69
C HIS A 554 14.94 -12.57 -2.05
N ASP A 555 13.86 -13.03 -2.66
CA ASP A 555 12.70 -12.21 -3.00
C ASP A 555 12.05 -11.57 -1.76
N LEU A 556 11.80 -12.38 -0.72
CA LEU A 556 11.22 -11.91 0.53
C LEU A 556 12.07 -10.83 1.20
N GLU A 557 13.39 -11.02 1.27
CA GLU A 557 14.31 -10.03 1.84
C GLU A 557 14.38 -8.76 0.99
N LYS A 558 14.40 -8.89 -0.34
CA LYS A 558 14.36 -7.76 -1.27
C LYS A 558 13.10 -6.92 -1.04
N HIS A 559 11.93 -7.55 -1.05
CA HIS A 559 10.65 -6.86 -0.87
C HIS A 559 10.48 -6.29 0.54
N TRP A 560 11.03 -6.94 1.58
CA TRP A 560 11.08 -6.38 2.92
C TRP A 560 11.94 -5.12 3.01
N ARG A 561 13.10 -5.10 2.35
CA ARG A 561 13.97 -3.91 2.25
C ARG A 561 13.28 -2.79 1.47
N LEU A 562 12.68 -3.10 0.31
CA LEU A 562 11.92 -2.14 -0.49
C LEU A 562 10.76 -1.54 0.30
N TYR A 563 10.02 -2.36 1.05
CA TYR A 563 8.91 -1.91 1.88
C TYR A 563 9.33 -0.82 2.88
N HIS A 564 10.46 -1.00 3.58
CA HIS A 564 10.98 -0.02 4.53
C HIS A 564 11.60 1.20 3.84
N TRP A 565 12.27 1.00 2.71
CA TRP A 565 12.87 2.08 1.93
C TRP A 565 11.82 3.02 1.32
N ALA A 566 10.70 2.46 0.88
CA ALA A 566 9.62 3.17 0.21
C ALA A 566 8.84 4.13 1.11
N TYR A 567 9.05 4.08 2.43
CA TYR A 567 8.37 4.95 3.40
C TYR A 567 8.48 6.44 3.03
N LEU A 568 9.66 6.92 2.60
CA LEU A 568 9.85 8.34 2.23
C LEU A 568 8.94 8.79 1.09
N LYS A 569 8.59 7.86 0.19
CA LYS A 569 7.66 8.11 -0.90
C LYS A 569 6.22 8.15 -0.41
N ARG A 570 5.83 7.19 0.44
CA ARG A 570 4.49 7.15 1.04
C ARG A 570 4.20 8.37 1.92
N LEU A 571 5.18 8.80 2.72
CA LEU A 571 5.06 9.97 3.59
C LEU A 571 4.72 11.25 2.80
N GLN A 572 5.25 11.36 1.59
CA GLN A 572 5.11 12.55 0.75
C GLN A 572 4.04 12.41 -0.35
N GLY A 573 3.46 11.22 -0.48
CA GLY A 573 2.33 10.98 -1.36
C GLY A 573 1.07 11.75 -0.95
N PRO A 574 0.11 11.92 -1.88
CA PRO A 574 -1.18 12.54 -1.61
C PRO A 574 -2.01 11.74 -0.60
N PRO A 575 -3.11 12.32 -0.11
CA PRO A 575 -4.10 11.61 0.65
C PRO A 575 -4.67 10.41 -0.12
N ILE A 576 -5.05 9.35 0.60
CA ILE A 576 -5.69 8.15 0.03
C ILE A 576 -7.01 7.80 0.74
N PRO A 577 -8.03 7.30 0.04
CA PRO A 577 -9.18 6.65 0.66
C PRO A 577 -8.75 5.40 1.45
N ILE A 578 -9.25 5.23 2.68
CA ILE A 578 -9.07 3.97 3.43
C ILE A 578 -10.15 2.99 2.98
N VAL A 579 -9.74 1.92 2.30
CA VAL A 579 -10.68 0.85 1.90
C VAL A 579 -10.30 -0.54 2.39
N SER A 580 -9.02 -0.72 2.71
CA SER A 580 -8.51 -1.95 3.28
C SER A 580 -8.65 -1.99 4.80
N LYS A 581 -8.29 -3.13 5.42
CA LYS A 581 -8.22 -3.23 6.89
C LYS A 581 -7.14 -2.35 7.51
N ARG A 582 -6.15 -1.92 6.72
CA ARG A 582 -5.09 -1.03 7.15
C ARG A 582 -4.41 -0.34 5.96
N ALA A 583 -4.63 0.95 5.84
CA ALA A 583 -4.07 1.80 4.80
C ALA A 583 -2.74 2.44 5.23
N PHE A 584 -1.91 2.84 4.27
CA PHE A 584 -0.75 3.70 4.54
C PHE A 584 -1.19 5.09 5.01
N GLY A 585 -0.36 5.79 5.80
CA GLY A 585 -0.66 7.12 6.34
C GLY A 585 -0.88 7.10 7.86
N THR A 586 -1.93 7.75 8.36
CA THR A 586 -2.24 7.77 9.81
C THR A 586 -2.80 6.44 10.32
N ASP A 587 -3.41 5.62 9.45
CA ASP A 587 -3.93 4.30 9.80
C ASP A 587 -2.81 3.26 10.06
N LEU A 588 -1.75 3.32 9.26
CA LEU A 588 -0.48 2.63 9.50
C LEU A 588 0.60 3.66 9.82
N ARG A 589 0.79 3.95 11.11
CA ARG A 589 1.89 4.78 11.59
C ARG A 589 3.21 4.07 11.38
N GLU A 590 4.00 4.59 10.45
CA GLU A 590 5.32 4.08 10.11
C GLU A 590 6.40 5.03 10.64
N THR A 591 7.60 4.48 10.88
CA THR A 591 8.78 5.22 11.34
C THR A 591 9.92 5.03 10.34
N LEU A 592 10.79 6.03 10.21
CA LEU A 592 12.02 5.98 9.41
C LEU A 592 13.07 5.04 10.03
N VAL A 593 12.85 3.73 9.90
CA VAL A 593 13.79 2.70 10.37
C VAL A 593 14.17 1.75 9.24
N SER A 594 15.39 1.22 9.31
CA SER A 594 15.85 0.20 8.37
C SER A 594 15.11 -1.12 8.58
N ALA A 595 15.04 -1.92 7.51
CA ALA A 595 14.47 -3.25 7.58
C ALA A 595 15.23 -4.11 8.61
N HIS A 596 14.51 -4.68 9.56
CA HIS A 596 15.05 -5.59 10.56
C HIS A 596 14.55 -7.02 10.32
N LEU A 597 15.45 -7.99 10.45
CA LEU A 597 15.15 -9.42 10.42
C LEU A 597 15.50 -10.00 11.79
N THR A 598 14.54 -10.66 12.42
CA THR A 598 14.63 -11.23 13.77
C THR A 598 15.62 -12.39 13.84
N SER A 599 16.15 -12.71 15.03
CA SER A 599 17.00 -13.90 15.24
C SER A 599 16.31 -15.20 14.83
N ARG A 600 15.02 -15.35 15.12
CA ARG A 600 14.24 -16.53 14.75
C ARG A 600 14.10 -16.68 13.23
N TYR A 601 13.90 -15.58 12.51
CA TYR A 601 14.02 -15.57 11.05
C TYR A 601 15.39 -16.13 10.58
N ALA A 602 16.50 -15.72 11.20
CA ALA A 602 17.83 -16.20 10.82
C ALA A 602 18.00 -17.71 11.04
N GLU A 603 17.43 -18.26 12.12
CA GLU A 603 17.38 -19.72 12.37
C GLU A 603 16.58 -20.44 11.29
N LEU A 604 15.36 -19.96 10.99
CA LEU A 604 14.49 -20.53 9.97
C LEU A 604 15.15 -20.49 8.58
N ARG A 605 15.75 -19.35 8.24
CA ARG A 605 16.52 -19.15 7.00
C ARG A 605 17.64 -20.17 6.90
N THR A 606 18.44 -20.33 7.96
CA THR A 606 19.54 -21.31 7.99
C THR A 606 19.02 -22.74 7.83
N GLY A 607 17.94 -23.09 8.55
CA GLY A 607 17.33 -24.42 8.48
C GLY A 607 16.71 -24.74 7.11
N LEU A 608 16.18 -23.74 6.40
CA LEU A 608 15.67 -23.92 5.04
C LEU A 608 16.80 -24.06 4.03
N LEU A 609 17.83 -23.21 4.12
CA LEU A 609 18.97 -23.24 3.19
C LEU A 609 19.85 -24.48 3.39
N ALA A 610 19.94 -25.02 4.61
CA ALA A 610 20.68 -26.25 4.89
C ALA A 610 20.07 -27.50 4.22
N LYS A 611 18.82 -27.43 3.74
CA LYS A 611 18.17 -28.51 2.98
C LYS A 611 18.45 -28.42 1.48
N GLU A 612 19.01 -27.32 1.00
CA GLU A 612 19.38 -27.17 -0.40
C GLU A 612 20.77 -27.77 -0.67
N PRO A 613 21.00 -28.33 -1.86
CA PRO A 613 22.35 -28.72 -2.26
C PRO A 613 23.28 -27.50 -2.25
N GLU A 614 24.52 -27.69 -1.80
CA GLU A 614 25.53 -26.65 -1.95
C GLU A 614 25.81 -26.40 -3.43
N ARG A 615 25.86 -25.14 -3.84
CA ARG A 615 26.11 -24.72 -5.22
C ARG A 615 27.31 -23.78 -5.29
N LEU A 616 28.30 -24.14 -6.10
CA LEU A 616 29.46 -23.29 -6.40
C LEU A 616 29.38 -22.82 -7.84
N VAL A 617 29.60 -21.53 -8.08
CA VAL A 617 29.72 -20.99 -9.44
C VAL A 617 31.16 -20.61 -9.75
N VAL A 618 31.64 -21.06 -10.89
CA VAL A 618 32.94 -20.74 -11.47
C VAL A 618 32.77 -19.51 -12.36
N TYR A 619 33.41 -18.41 -11.99
CA TYR A 619 33.45 -17.18 -12.76
C TYR A 619 34.84 -17.00 -13.37
N GLY A 620 35.01 -17.57 -14.57
CA GLY A 620 36.24 -17.53 -15.34
C GLY A 620 36.30 -16.32 -16.27
N GLY A 621 37.45 -15.63 -16.32
CA GLY A 621 37.58 -14.43 -17.14
C GLY A 621 39.00 -13.94 -17.32
N GLY A 622 39.18 -13.00 -18.26
CA GLY A 622 40.49 -12.38 -18.49
C GLY A 622 40.88 -11.37 -17.41
N PHE A 623 39.91 -10.69 -16.78
CA PHE A 623 40.12 -9.71 -15.69
C PHE A 623 41.37 -8.83 -15.91
N ASN A 624 41.44 -8.10 -17.03
CA ASN A 624 42.63 -7.35 -17.42
C ASN A 624 42.30 -5.90 -17.84
N PRO A 625 42.06 -4.96 -16.92
CA PRO A 625 42.08 -5.14 -15.46
C PRO A 625 40.77 -5.71 -14.91
N PRO A 626 40.77 -6.31 -13.70
CA PRO A 626 39.55 -6.48 -12.91
C PRO A 626 39.01 -5.10 -12.51
N ALA A 627 37.70 -5.02 -12.26
CA ALA A 627 37.01 -3.73 -12.16
C ALA A 627 35.77 -3.83 -11.28
N VAL A 628 35.15 -2.67 -11.01
CA VAL A 628 33.93 -2.57 -10.18
C VAL A 628 32.81 -3.46 -10.71
N HIS A 629 32.64 -3.53 -12.05
CA HIS A 629 31.62 -4.38 -12.65
C HIS A 629 31.87 -5.87 -12.35
N HIS A 630 33.10 -6.39 -12.49
CA HIS A 630 33.39 -7.78 -12.13
C HIS A 630 33.14 -8.05 -10.64
N ARG A 631 33.50 -7.10 -9.75
CA ARG A 631 33.25 -7.21 -8.31
C ARG A 631 31.75 -7.31 -8.01
N ARG A 632 30.94 -6.48 -8.67
CA ARG A 632 29.48 -6.49 -8.53
C ARG A 632 28.85 -7.79 -9.02
N ILE A 633 29.37 -8.35 -10.12
CA ILE A 633 28.95 -9.67 -10.61
C ILE A 633 29.18 -10.73 -9.52
N VAL A 634 30.37 -10.78 -8.93
CA VAL A 634 30.69 -11.75 -7.87
C VAL A 634 29.79 -11.56 -6.65
N GLN A 635 29.56 -10.32 -6.21
CA GLN A 635 28.67 -10.02 -5.09
C GLN A 635 27.24 -10.50 -5.34
N GLN A 636 26.70 -10.30 -6.55
CA GLN A 636 25.37 -10.78 -6.88
C GLN A 636 25.31 -12.29 -7.05
N LEU A 637 26.35 -12.93 -7.61
CA LEU A 637 26.43 -14.39 -7.67
C LEU A 637 26.42 -15.01 -6.25
N LEU A 638 27.02 -14.36 -5.25
CA LEU A 638 26.98 -14.82 -3.86
C LEU A 638 25.57 -14.80 -3.23
N ASP A 639 24.60 -14.11 -3.84
CA ASP A 639 23.19 -14.20 -3.42
C ASP A 639 22.57 -15.56 -3.79
N TRP A 640 23.08 -16.19 -4.86
CA TRP A 640 22.55 -17.42 -5.46
C TRP A 640 23.41 -18.66 -5.17
N PHE A 641 24.71 -18.49 -4.96
CA PHE A 641 25.69 -19.57 -4.80
C PHE A 641 26.36 -19.51 -3.43
N CYS A 642 26.60 -20.67 -2.81
CA CYS A 642 27.29 -20.72 -1.51
C CYS A 642 28.75 -20.28 -1.61
N ARG A 643 29.36 -20.43 -2.80
CA ARG A 643 30.72 -20.00 -3.11
C ARG A 643 30.81 -19.51 -4.55
N VAL A 644 31.68 -18.52 -4.78
CA VAL A 644 32.07 -18.10 -6.13
C VAL A 644 33.56 -18.34 -6.32
N ALA A 645 33.93 -19.21 -7.25
CA ALA A 645 35.32 -19.41 -7.66
C ALA A 645 35.68 -18.42 -8.76
N VAL A 646 36.51 -17.43 -8.46
CA VAL A 646 37.00 -16.45 -9.44
C VAL A 646 38.30 -16.98 -10.05
N VAL A 647 38.26 -17.26 -11.35
CA VAL A 647 39.36 -17.92 -12.07
C VAL A 647 39.92 -16.99 -13.15
N PRO A 648 40.93 -16.16 -12.85
CA PRO A 648 41.61 -15.38 -13.87
C PRO A 648 42.38 -16.28 -14.84
N SER A 649 41.98 -16.28 -16.11
CA SER A 649 42.60 -17.14 -17.12
C SER A 649 44.01 -16.65 -17.49
N GLY A 650 44.94 -17.57 -17.75
CA GLY A 650 46.22 -17.27 -18.38
C GLY A 650 46.08 -16.90 -19.85
N ASN A 651 47.14 -17.08 -20.65
CA ASN A 651 47.13 -16.68 -22.06
C ASN A 651 46.18 -17.57 -22.87
N ARG A 652 45.21 -16.95 -23.56
CA ARG A 652 44.31 -17.64 -24.50
C ARG A 652 44.86 -17.50 -25.92
N GLU A 653 45.05 -18.63 -26.62
CA GLU A 653 45.60 -18.73 -27.99
C GLU A 653 44.88 -17.89 -29.08
N ARG A 654 43.77 -17.20 -28.76
CA ARG A 654 42.99 -16.38 -29.71
C ARG A 654 42.61 -14.98 -29.21
N LYS A 655 43.04 -14.57 -28.00
CA LYS A 655 42.84 -13.19 -27.50
C LYS A 655 44.19 -12.52 -27.32
N ASP A 656 44.88 -12.31 -28.44
CA ASP A 656 45.94 -11.31 -28.51
C ASP A 656 45.30 -9.93 -28.34
N SER A 657 45.58 -9.26 -27.23
CA SER A 657 45.35 -7.82 -27.14
C SER A 657 46.55 -7.15 -26.48
N LEU A 658 47.50 -6.77 -27.33
CA LEU A 658 48.29 -5.52 -27.45
C LEU A 658 48.53 -4.55 -26.27
N LEU A 659 48.17 -4.88 -25.03
CA LEU A 659 48.55 -4.14 -23.82
C LEU A 659 48.92 -5.18 -22.73
N LEU A 660 50.12 -5.72 -22.86
CA LEU A 660 50.72 -6.76 -22.03
C LEU A 660 50.98 -6.25 -20.59
N VAL A 661 50.03 -6.50 -19.70
CA VAL A 661 50.27 -6.46 -18.25
C VAL A 661 50.62 -7.88 -17.81
N SER A 662 51.66 -8.02 -16.98
CA SER A 662 52.21 -9.33 -16.61
C SER A 662 51.17 -10.20 -15.88
N PRO A 663 51.27 -11.55 -15.94
CA PRO A 663 50.42 -12.43 -15.12
C PRO A 663 50.49 -12.09 -13.63
N ALA A 664 51.66 -11.68 -13.13
CA ALA A 664 51.85 -11.26 -11.74
C ALA A 664 51.05 -10.00 -11.38
N ASP A 665 51.09 -8.97 -12.23
CA ASP A 665 50.31 -7.75 -11.99
C ASP A 665 48.80 -8.03 -12.10
N ARG A 666 48.38 -8.89 -13.04
CA ARG A 666 46.97 -9.33 -13.15
C ARG A 666 46.50 -10.10 -11.93
N LYS A 667 47.37 -10.95 -11.38
CA LYS A 667 47.10 -11.68 -10.13
C LYS A 667 46.90 -10.69 -8.98
N GLU A 668 47.83 -9.75 -8.81
CA GLU A 668 47.76 -8.75 -7.75
C GLU A 668 46.50 -7.87 -7.85
N MET A 669 46.16 -7.38 -9.05
CA MET A 669 44.92 -6.64 -9.26
C MET A 669 43.67 -7.48 -8.95
N THR A 670 43.69 -8.78 -9.27
CA THR A 670 42.57 -9.69 -8.98
C THR A 670 42.42 -9.88 -7.48
N MET A 671 43.52 -10.11 -6.75
CA MET A 671 43.51 -10.22 -5.29
C MET A 671 42.94 -8.96 -4.64
N ARG A 672 43.41 -7.77 -5.05
CA ARG A 672 42.91 -6.48 -4.55
C ARG A 672 41.43 -6.23 -4.83
N ASN A 673 40.89 -6.81 -5.91
CA ASN A 673 39.51 -6.59 -6.30
C ASN A 673 38.51 -7.52 -5.61
N PHE A 674 38.94 -8.67 -5.07
CA PHE A 674 38.01 -9.72 -4.61
C PHE A 674 38.36 -10.36 -3.26
N ALA A 675 39.58 -10.27 -2.75
CA ALA A 675 40.03 -11.05 -1.59
C ALA A 675 39.30 -10.74 -0.27
N ASP A 676 38.69 -9.56 -0.17
CA ASP A 676 37.90 -9.14 0.99
C ASP A 676 36.43 -9.62 0.93
N LEU A 677 35.99 -10.22 -0.19
CA LEU A 677 34.64 -10.76 -0.31
C LEU A 677 34.53 -12.13 0.38
N PRO A 678 33.56 -12.31 1.29
CA PRO A 678 33.36 -13.61 1.93
C PRO A 678 32.90 -14.67 0.93
N ASN A 679 33.28 -15.93 1.17
CA ASN A 679 32.92 -17.09 0.33
C ASN A 679 33.37 -17.01 -1.14
N VAL A 680 34.36 -16.17 -1.44
CA VAL A 680 35.06 -16.15 -2.73
C VAL A 680 36.29 -17.04 -2.66
N VAL A 681 36.44 -17.93 -3.63
CA VAL A 681 37.65 -18.74 -3.84
C VAL A 681 38.43 -18.12 -4.99
N LEU A 682 39.62 -17.59 -4.71
CA LEU A 682 40.50 -17.02 -5.74
C LEU A 682 41.45 -18.10 -6.26
N ASP A 683 41.15 -18.62 -7.43
CA ASP A 683 41.93 -19.67 -8.08
C ASP A 683 42.84 -19.08 -9.14
N THR A 684 44.07 -18.74 -8.72
CA THR A 684 45.06 -18.06 -9.56
C THR A 684 45.98 -19.02 -10.32
N SER A 685 45.72 -20.34 -10.29
CA SER A 685 46.58 -21.36 -10.90
C SER A 685 46.84 -21.10 -12.39
N ASP A 686 45.81 -20.67 -13.12
CA ASP A 686 45.92 -20.33 -14.55
C ASP A 686 46.90 -19.16 -14.81
N LEU A 687 46.99 -18.18 -13.92
CA LEU A 687 47.97 -17.09 -14.03
C LEU A 687 49.37 -17.54 -13.61
N ASP A 688 49.48 -18.39 -12.59
CA ASP A 688 50.76 -18.89 -12.07
C ASP A 688 51.46 -19.82 -13.06
N GLU A 689 50.68 -20.65 -13.75
CA GLU A 689 51.18 -21.62 -14.74
C GLU A 689 51.19 -21.05 -16.16
N GLY A 690 50.56 -19.90 -16.39
CA GLY A 690 50.45 -19.26 -17.70
C GLY A 690 49.55 -20.00 -18.69
N VAL A 691 48.63 -20.85 -18.18
CA VAL A 691 47.74 -21.71 -18.97
C VAL A 691 46.29 -21.21 -18.99
N PHE A 692 45.50 -21.72 -19.94
CA PHE A 692 44.05 -21.52 -19.94
C PHE A 692 43.34 -22.85 -19.69
N THR A 693 42.69 -22.97 -18.54
CA THR A 693 41.90 -24.17 -18.21
C THR A 693 40.47 -24.04 -18.77
N PRO A 694 40.03 -24.95 -19.66
CA PRO A 694 38.69 -24.90 -20.25
C PRO A 694 37.59 -25.28 -19.24
N ALA A 695 36.36 -24.84 -19.48
CA ALA A 695 35.22 -25.01 -18.57
C ALA A 695 34.99 -26.46 -18.11
N TRP A 696 35.11 -27.45 -19.01
CA TRP A 696 34.96 -28.87 -18.66
C TRP A 696 36.03 -29.37 -17.68
N ALA A 697 37.27 -28.86 -17.78
CA ALA A 697 38.35 -29.25 -16.88
C ALA A 697 38.24 -28.53 -15.53
N LEU A 698 37.78 -27.27 -15.52
CA LEU A 698 37.41 -26.57 -14.29
C LEU A 698 36.25 -27.29 -13.59
N ASP A 699 35.27 -27.79 -14.34
CA ASP A 699 34.16 -28.56 -13.79
C ASP A 699 34.64 -29.83 -13.08
N GLU A 700 35.50 -30.63 -13.72
CA GLU A 700 36.12 -31.81 -13.12
C GLU A 700 36.98 -31.46 -11.89
N LYS A 701 37.79 -30.40 -11.98
CA LYS A 701 38.61 -29.88 -10.87
C LYS A 701 37.73 -29.57 -9.66
N TYR A 702 36.70 -28.76 -9.82
CA TYR A 702 35.87 -28.32 -8.70
C TYR A 702 34.94 -29.41 -8.16
N LYS A 703 34.50 -30.36 -8.99
CA LYS A 703 33.82 -31.59 -8.52
C LYS A 703 34.72 -32.45 -7.63
N ALA A 704 36.02 -32.53 -7.96
CA ALA A 704 36.99 -33.25 -7.15
C ALA A 704 37.31 -32.52 -5.84
N VAL A 705 37.46 -31.18 -5.89
CA VAL A 705 37.75 -30.34 -4.70
C VAL A 705 36.54 -30.25 -3.76
N TYR A 706 35.33 -30.24 -4.30
CA TYR A 706 34.08 -30.10 -3.54
C TYR A 706 33.10 -31.24 -3.86
N PRO A 707 33.35 -32.47 -3.35
CA PRO A 707 32.45 -33.60 -3.57
C PRO A 707 31.03 -33.31 -3.08
N GLY A 708 30.03 -33.57 -3.92
CA GLY A 708 28.61 -33.35 -3.59
C GLY A 708 28.12 -31.90 -3.74
N VAL A 709 29.01 -30.96 -4.12
CA VAL A 709 28.62 -29.59 -4.48
C VAL A 709 28.26 -29.53 -5.96
N GLU A 710 27.14 -28.88 -6.28
CA GLU A 710 26.75 -28.65 -7.66
C GLU A 710 27.60 -27.52 -8.26
N ILE A 711 28.31 -27.83 -9.35
CA ILE A 711 29.18 -26.86 -10.03
C ILE A 711 28.41 -26.17 -11.16
N TRP A 712 28.50 -24.85 -11.19
CA TRP A 712 27.90 -23.96 -12.18
C TRP A 712 28.97 -23.11 -12.84
N HIS A 713 28.74 -22.67 -14.08
CA HIS A 713 29.68 -21.84 -14.83
C HIS A 713 29.01 -20.53 -15.24
N ALA A 714 29.57 -19.41 -14.77
CA ALA A 714 29.07 -18.09 -15.12
C ALA A 714 29.59 -17.66 -16.49
N VAL A 715 28.66 -17.34 -17.40
CA VAL A 715 28.95 -16.93 -18.78
C VAL A 715 28.17 -15.69 -19.14
N GLY A 716 28.73 -14.84 -20.00
CA GLY A 716 27.98 -13.72 -20.57
C GLY A 716 26.89 -14.20 -21.52
N ALA A 717 25.78 -13.47 -21.59
CA ALA A 717 24.68 -13.70 -22.52
C ALA A 717 25.12 -13.84 -23.99
N GLU A 718 26.20 -13.17 -24.39
CA GLU A 718 26.81 -13.30 -25.71
C GLU A 718 27.28 -14.73 -26.03
N ALA A 719 27.68 -15.51 -25.01
CA ALA A 719 28.24 -16.83 -25.19
C ALA A 719 27.20 -17.89 -25.59
N VAL A 720 25.92 -17.59 -25.35
CA VAL A 720 24.78 -18.49 -25.59
C VAL A 720 23.90 -18.05 -26.77
N ALA A 721 24.11 -16.84 -27.32
CA ALA A 721 23.26 -16.30 -28.39
C ALA A 721 23.23 -17.20 -29.64
N GLY A 722 22.04 -17.45 -30.20
CA GLY A 722 21.84 -18.37 -31.32
C GLY A 722 21.95 -19.85 -30.95
N GLY A 723 21.85 -20.18 -29.66
CA GLY A 723 21.93 -21.55 -29.14
C GLY A 723 20.88 -22.50 -29.72
N ALA A 724 19.68 -22.01 -30.04
CA ALA A 724 18.61 -22.81 -30.65
C ALA A 724 19.02 -23.39 -32.03
N GLU A 725 19.87 -22.65 -32.74
CA GLU A 725 20.34 -22.99 -34.09
C GLU A 725 21.71 -23.68 -34.08
N GLY A 726 22.24 -24.03 -32.91
CA GLY A 726 23.60 -24.57 -32.79
C GLY A 726 24.70 -23.52 -33.05
N LYS A 727 24.37 -22.23 -32.98
CA LYS A 727 25.26 -21.13 -33.36
C LYS A 727 25.98 -20.45 -32.18
N ALA A 728 25.69 -20.84 -30.95
CA ALA A 728 26.29 -20.24 -29.76
C ALA A 728 27.82 -20.37 -29.73
N GLU A 729 28.49 -19.39 -29.12
CA GLU A 729 29.95 -19.41 -28.91
C GLU A 729 30.37 -20.70 -28.20
N ILE A 730 29.65 -21.09 -27.16
CA ILE A 730 29.93 -22.31 -26.38
C ILE A 730 29.87 -23.54 -27.29
N GLN A 731 28.85 -23.66 -28.15
CA GLN A 731 28.67 -24.83 -29.01
C GLN A 731 29.74 -24.92 -30.10
N ARG A 732 30.15 -23.77 -30.68
CA ARG A 732 31.01 -23.72 -31.88
C ARG A 732 32.48 -23.53 -31.59
N LEU A 733 32.82 -22.75 -30.57
CA LEU A 733 34.17 -22.25 -30.35
C LEU A 733 34.87 -22.89 -29.15
N TRP A 734 34.11 -23.41 -28.18
CA TRP A 734 34.71 -24.04 -27.00
C TRP A 734 35.10 -25.49 -27.29
N LYS A 735 36.23 -25.93 -26.74
CA LYS A 735 36.69 -27.32 -26.83
C LYS A 735 35.70 -28.22 -26.09
N LYS A 736 35.16 -29.25 -26.75
CA LYS A 736 34.01 -30.07 -26.29
C LYS A 736 32.70 -29.28 -26.15
N GLY A 737 32.47 -28.28 -27.01
CA GLY A 737 31.33 -27.37 -26.95
C GLY A 737 29.95 -28.07 -26.86
N PRO A 738 29.63 -29.03 -27.76
CA PRO A 738 28.34 -29.73 -27.72
C PRO A 738 28.12 -30.61 -26.49
N GLU A 739 29.18 -31.18 -25.91
CA GLU A 739 29.12 -31.93 -24.65
C GLU A 739 28.91 -30.96 -23.48
N ILE A 740 29.74 -29.91 -23.40
CA ILE A 740 29.66 -28.85 -22.40
C ILE A 740 28.24 -28.25 -22.34
N TRP A 741 27.68 -27.92 -23.50
CA TRP A 741 26.34 -27.33 -23.63
C TRP A 741 25.26 -28.22 -23.00
N ARG A 742 25.36 -29.54 -23.18
CA ARG A 742 24.35 -30.50 -22.70
C ARG A 742 24.55 -30.89 -21.23
N GLU A 743 25.79 -30.94 -20.77
CA GLU A 743 26.14 -31.60 -19.51
C GLU A 743 26.34 -30.62 -18.35
N LEU A 744 26.94 -29.45 -18.60
CA LEU A 744 27.28 -28.48 -17.57
C LEU A 744 26.10 -27.58 -17.19
N ASN A 745 26.14 -27.07 -15.96
CA ASN A 745 25.19 -26.08 -15.48
C ASN A 745 25.71 -24.66 -15.73
N PHE A 746 24.88 -23.78 -16.28
CA PHE A 746 25.27 -22.41 -16.63
C PHE A 746 24.50 -21.36 -15.87
N VAL A 747 25.21 -20.33 -15.40
CA VAL A 747 24.60 -19.06 -15.01
C VAL A 747 24.86 -18.07 -16.13
N VAL A 748 23.80 -17.69 -16.83
CA VAL A 748 23.87 -16.74 -17.95
C VAL A 748 23.67 -15.33 -17.39
N ILE A 749 24.74 -14.54 -17.45
CA ILE A 749 24.77 -13.14 -17.02
C ILE A 749 24.21 -12.29 -18.16
N SER A 750 22.99 -11.80 -17.98
CA SER A 750 22.37 -10.84 -18.89
C SER A 750 22.81 -9.41 -18.55
N ARG A 751 22.94 -8.58 -19.59
CA ARG A 751 23.34 -7.17 -19.50
C ARG A 751 22.15 -6.29 -19.92
N PRO A 752 22.01 -5.07 -19.37
CA PRO A 752 20.99 -4.12 -19.78
C PRO A 752 20.98 -3.93 -21.29
N GLY A 753 19.82 -4.08 -21.93
CA GLY A 753 19.65 -3.99 -23.39
C GLY A 753 20.00 -5.26 -24.17
N PHE A 754 20.41 -6.35 -23.52
CA PHE A 754 20.73 -7.63 -24.15
C PHE A 754 19.97 -8.77 -23.46
N ARG A 755 18.71 -8.99 -23.86
CA ARG A 755 17.90 -10.14 -23.41
C ARG A 755 18.22 -11.37 -24.26
N VAL A 756 18.53 -12.47 -23.60
CA VAL A 756 18.72 -13.78 -24.25
C VAL A 756 17.36 -14.41 -24.48
N SER A 757 17.12 -14.92 -25.69
CA SER A 757 15.93 -15.73 -25.98
C SER A 757 15.93 -17.00 -25.13
N ALA A 758 14.81 -17.37 -24.54
CA ALA A 758 14.70 -18.61 -23.78
C ALA A 758 15.06 -19.85 -24.63
N ALA A 759 14.83 -19.78 -25.95
CA ALA A 759 15.19 -20.84 -26.89
C ALA A 759 16.71 -20.98 -27.10
N ASP A 760 17.48 -19.91 -26.86
CA ASP A 760 18.94 -19.89 -27.01
C ASP A 760 19.69 -20.35 -25.77
N LEU A 761 19.00 -20.64 -24.66
CA LEU A 761 19.65 -21.00 -23.41
C LEU A 761 20.10 -22.48 -23.40
N PRO A 762 21.22 -22.80 -22.70
CA PRO A 762 21.62 -24.18 -22.46
C PRO A 762 20.53 -24.98 -21.72
N PRO A 763 20.40 -26.31 -21.90
CA PRO A 763 19.40 -27.12 -21.21
C PRO A 763 19.40 -26.98 -19.67
N LYS A 764 20.59 -26.80 -19.07
CA LYS A 764 20.75 -26.55 -17.63
C LYS A 764 21.27 -25.14 -17.41
N ASN A 765 20.34 -24.22 -17.20
CA ASN A 765 20.68 -22.81 -17.07
C ASN A 765 19.89 -22.12 -15.96
N GLU A 766 20.47 -21.04 -15.47
CA GLU A 766 19.80 -19.97 -14.75
C GLU A 766 20.22 -18.64 -15.38
N VAL A 767 19.31 -17.67 -15.46
CA VAL A 767 19.64 -16.33 -15.97
C VAL A 767 19.67 -15.37 -14.79
N VAL A 768 20.79 -14.68 -14.62
CA VAL A 768 20.95 -13.63 -13.60
C VAL A 768 21.14 -12.31 -14.31
N GLU A 769 20.26 -11.36 -14.02
CA GLU A 769 20.33 -10.00 -14.54
C GLU A 769 21.09 -9.11 -13.55
N ILE A 770 22.10 -8.40 -14.05
CA ILE A 770 23.03 -7.66 -13.20
C ILE A 770 22.73 -6.17 -13.26
N GLU A 771 22.15 -5.64 -12.17
CA GLU A 771 21.77 -4.23 -12.05
C GLU A 771 22.98 -3.27 -12.15
N ASN A 772 22.78 -2.10 -12.78
CA ASN A 772 23.77 -1.02 -12.97
C ASN A 772 25.07 -1.49 -13.62
N PHE A 773 24.93 -2.12 -14.79
CA PHE A 773 26.02 -2.65 -15.59
C PHE A 773 26.54 -1.58 -16.56
N PHE A 774 27.72 -1.03 -16.30
CA PHE A 774 28.51 -0.35 -17.33
C PHE A 774 30.00 -0.53 -17.07
N GLY A 775 30.72 -1.08 -18.05
CA GLY A 775 32.16 -1.28 -17.98
C GLY A 775 32.61 -2.56 -18.68
N ALA A 776 33.67 -2.46 -19.46
CA ALA A 776 34.41 -3.59 -20.01
C ALA A 776 35.89 -3.34 -19.75
N SER A 777 36.68 -4.38 -19.46
CA SER A 777 38.12 -4.20 -19.31
C SER A 777 38.76 -3.51 -20.52
N THR A 778 38.26 -3.76 -21.73
CA THR A 778 38.71 -3.06 -22.95
C THR A 778 38.43 -1.57 -22.90
N PHE A 779 37.25 -1.15 -22.47
CA PHE A 779 36.90 0.26 -22.32
C PHE A 779 37.78 0.95 -21.27
N ILE A 780 38.03 0.28 -20.13
CA ILE A 780 38.92 0.80 -19.08
C ILE A 780 40.35 0.97 -19.59
N ARG A 781 40.87 -0.01 -20.35
CA ARG A 781 42.19 0.10 -20.99
C ARG A 781 42.25 1.30 -21.93
N THR A 782 41.21 1.56 -22.72
CA THR A 782 41.14 2.73 -23.60
C THR A 782 41.15 4.04 -22.81
N LEU A 783 40.42 4.14 -21.70
CA LEU A 783 40.43 5.33 -20.85
C LEU A 783 41.83 5.60 -20.27
N LEU A 784 42.48 4.54 -19.77
CA LEU A 784 43.83 4.62 -19.21
C LEU A 784 44.88 5.00 -20.28
N SER A 785 44.82 4.40 -21.48
CA SER A 785 45.78 4.68 -22.55
C SER A 785 45.59 6.06 -23.20
N THR A 786 44.39 6.64 -23.11
CA THR A 786 44.06 7.98 -23.67
C THR A 786 44.19 9.11 -22.64
N GLY A 787 44.71 8.84 -21.45
CA GLY A 787 44.94 9.86 -20.41
C GLY A 787 43.67 10.32 -19.68
N ARG A 788 42.54 9.62 -19.82
CA ARG A 788 41.27 9.91 -19.14
C ARG A 788 41.20 9.24 -17.77
N GLU A 789 42.20 9.49 -16.93
CA GLU A 789 42.39 8.79 -15.64
C GLU A 789 41.23 8.98 -14.66
N SER A 790 40.62 10.16 -14.60
CA SER A 790 39.48 10.46 -13.72
C SER A 790 38.24 9.60 -14.02
N GLU A 791 38.01 9.26 -15.28
CA GLU A 791 36.92 8.37 -15.68
C GLU A 791 37.25 6.91 -15.37
N ALA A 792 38.50 6.49 -15.58
CA ALA A 792 38.95 5.15 -15.22
C ALA A 792 38.87 4.89 -13.70
N GLN A 793 39.10 5.92 -12.87
CA GLN A 793 38.96 5.85 -11.41
C GLN A 793 37.56 5.40 -10.98
N THR A 794 36.52 5.85 -11.68
CA THR A 794 35.13 5.46 -11.37
C THR A 794 34.80 4.02 -11.75
N ALA A 795 35.55 3.43 -12.69
CA ALA A 795 35.33 2.08 -13.19
C ALA A 795 36.19 1.01 -12.48
N LEU A 796 37.27 1.42 -11.81
CA LEU A 796 38.18 0.56 -11.07
C LEU A 796 37.89 0.60 -9.56
N PHE A 797 38.01 -0.54 -8.90
CA PHE A 797 37.93 -0.58 -7.44
C PHE A 797 39.13 0.19 -6.86
N PRO A 798 38.97 1.04 -5.83
CA PRO A 798 40.03 2.00 -5.44
C PRO A 798 41.42 1.36 -5.22
N PRO A 799 41.55 0.22 -4.53
CA PRO A 799 42.84 -0.49 -4.39
C PRO A 799 43.47 -0.94 -5.72
N VAL A 800 42.65 -1.27 -6.72
CA VAL A 800 43.11 -1.63 -8.08
C VAL A 800 43.55 -0.38 -8.85
N TYR A 801 42.78 0.71 -8.75
CA TYR A 801 43.13 1.98 -9.38
C TYR A 801 44.47 2.52 -8.86
N GLU A 802 44.66 2.52 -7.54
CA GLU A 802 45.92 2.93 -6.91
C GLU A 802 47.09 2.10 -7.42
N TYR A 803 46.93 0.77 -7.49
CA TYR A 803 47.95 -0.13 -8.01
C TYR A 803 48.32 0.16 -9.48
N VAL A 804 47.30 0.35 -10.33
CA VAL A 804 47.49 0.68 -11.76
C VAL A 804 48.26 1.99 -11.91
N ARG A 805 47.91 3.01 -11.12
CA ARG A 805 48.55 4.32 -11.12
C ARG A 805 50.01 4.24 -10.66
N GLU A 806 50.29 3.55 -9.56
CA GLU A 806 51.63 3.40 -8.98
C GLU A 806 52.59 2.67 -9.91
N ARG A 807 52.10 1.63 -10.60
CA ARG A 807 52.89 0.80 -11.51
C ARG A 807 52.96 1.34 -12.94
N GLY A 808 52.23 2.42 -13.25
CA GLY A 808 52.17 2.99 -14.60
C GLY A 808 51.58 2.04 -15.64
N LEU A 809 50.68 1.13 -15.24
CA LEU A 809 50.14 0.09 -16.12
C LEU A 809 49.19 0.69 -17.17
N TYR A 810 49.11 0.05 -18.34
CA TYR A 810 48.22 0.42 -19.46
C TYR A 810 48.46 1.79 -20.11
N LYS A 811 49.56 2.48 -19.77
CA LYS A 811 50.00 3.68 -20.47
C LYS A 811 50.70 3.28 -21.77
N THR A 812 50.30 3.88 -22.89
CA THR A 812 51.11 3.84 -24.12
C THR A 812 52.33 4.71 -23.90
N THR A 813 53.52 4.11 -23.93
CA THR A 813 54.80 4.84 -24.04
C THR A 813 54.87 5.65 -25.31
#